data_AF-K1QBQ2-F1
#
_entry.id   AF-K1QBQ2-F1
#
_cell.length_a   1.000
_cell.length_b   1.000
_cell.length_c   1.000
_cell.angle_alpha   90.00
_cell.angle_beta   90.00
_cell.angle_gamma   90.00
#
_symmetry.space_group_name_H-M   'P 1'
#
loop_
_entity.id
_entity.type
_entity.pdbx_description
1 polymer ?
#
loop_
_entity_poly.entity_id
_entity_poly.type
_entity_poly.pdbx_seq_one_letter_code
_entity_poly.pdbx_strand_id
1 'polypeptide(L)'
;MTTGLETAQYTCLSEQIDVLAPNNQDMEKQKLWGGRFTGATDPVMEKFNASIHYDKRMWREDVQGSKAYVKAIQKVGLVTEDECKLILSGLEKVADEWECGKFEIKETDEDIHTANERRLKELIGITASKLHTGRSRNDQVSTDMRLWMKNALPELGAEVQNFMSVIITRAKQEIDVLMPGYTHLQRAQPIRWSHWLLSYGWMLKRDIERMLGLQTRVSSLTLGSGALAGNPFPIDRKSLATDLGFMEVSGNSLDAVSDRDFVAEFLFWASMLGTHLSRWAEDLILYSSKEFGFVTLADAYSTGSSLMPQKKNADSLELIRGKAGRMFGHCSGFMMTLKGVPSTYNKDLQASLYEDKEAMFDVYDTLLGVIKVATGVLSTLKIYGDKMRQALSPEMLATDIAYYLVRKGIPFREAHGLSGMCVALAEKKQCPLSSLSLEDFKSVRIKARGTTLQKKEKIYNQEVIFRSDLTTKVVPIALKRCLIPIWIPLLITERKARTALLHLYLSTGVEDSTPITLTVPLFVGLSSDVTDYTCEALFQDMTQNEVYLLYGKACIHSLSPGPRPSYDFYPVTHLYRSKPILYFLDIFNNSGGIMEKYIKNLGGDPASTLNRRLHGLFFSSSADPLTGQPPAVSYYGDQRIHIHIGFMIDQSRNLYFADFYCHYVNHRVTLVITLKGSEADAFCRQRLRALDPAYNEFLYRRPHEHYAMVNTKVTVEVFYTEDINIFRLLRLNLAYLTSVQQSSNAELKTVIGLPKRIDCKICNIKKPL
;
A
#
# COMPACT_ATOMS: atom_id res chain seq x y z
N MET A 1 14.92 -35.97 -14.63
CA MET A 1 13.99 -36.96 -15.23
C MET A 1 13.85 -36.79 -16.75
N THR A 2 14.89 -36.32 -17.47
CA THR A 2 14.80 -35.95 -18.90
C THR A 2 15.79 -36.68 -19.80
N THR A 3 16.56 -37.65 -19.30
CA THR A 3 17.57 -38.36 -20.11
C THR A 3 17.04 -39.62 -20.82
N GLY A 4 15.80 -40.04 -20.56
CA GLY A 4 15.24 -41.30 -21.08
C GLY A 4 14.28 -41.19 -22.27
N LEU A 5 13.78 -39.99 -22.58
CA LEU A 5 12.80 -39.76 -23.67
C LEU A 5 13.46 -39.26 -24.96
N GLU A 6 14.61 -38.57 -24.88
CA GLU A 6 15.31 -38.03 -26.05
C GLU A 6 15.99 -39.12 -26.90
N THR A 7 16.49 -40.19 -26.31
CA THR A 7 17.31 -41.20 -27.01
C THR A 7 16.52 -42.16 -27.90
N ALA A 8 15.22 -42.37 -27.64
CA ALA A 8 14.39 -43.32 -28.40
C ALA A 8 13.67 -42.69 -29.61
N GLN A 9 13.36 -41.38 -29.58
CA GLN A 9 12.72 -40.69 -30.71
C GLN A 9 13.73 -40.19 -31.75
N TYR A 10 14.94 -39.79 -31.33
CA TYR A 10 15.96 -39.28 -32.27
C TYR A 10 16.53 -40.35 -33.21
N THR A 11 16.70 -41.59 -32.75
CA THR A 11 17.26 -42.70 -33.55
C THR A 11 16.32 -43.15 -34.68
N CYS A 12 15.00 -43.04 -34.50
CA CYS A 12 14.02 -43.43 -35.54
C CYS A 12 13.84 -42.33 -36.62
N LEU A 13 14.05 -41.06 -36.26
CA LEU A 13 13.96 -39.92 -37.19
C LEU A 13 15.26 -39.69 -37.97
N SER A 14 16.43 -39.94 -37.39
CA SER A 14 17.72 -39.76 -38.09
C SER A 14 17.84 -40.62 -39.35
N GLU A 15 17.30 -41.85 -39.33
CA GLU A 15 17.31 -42.74 -40.50
C GLU A 15 16.34 -42.30 -41.63
N GLN A 16 15.35 -41.45 -41.32
CA GLN A 16 14.36 -40.96 -42.31
C GLN A 16 14.71 -39.57 -42.90
N ILE A 17 15.58 -38.79 -42.24
CA ILE A 17 15.89 -37.40 -42.62
C ILE A 17 16.98 -37.30 -43.70
N ASP A 18 17.86 -38.30 -43.84
CA ASP A 18 18.90 -38.33 -44.89
C ASP A 18 18.34 -38.30 -46.34
N VAL A 19 17.02 -38.47 -46.51
CA VAL A 19 16.30 -38.45 -47.80
C VAL A 19 15.85 -37.03 -48.22
N LEU A 20 15.95 -36.02 -47.35
CA LEU A 20 15.30 -34.71 -47.53
C LEU A 20 16.19 -33.58 -48.08
N ALA A 21 17.42 -33.83 -48.54
CA ALA A 21 18.27 -32.77 -49.11
C ALA A 21 17.73 -32.28 -50.49
N PRO A 22 17.19 -31.04 -50.63
CA PRO A 22 16.60 -30.60 -51.88
C PRO A 22 17.60 -29.88 -52.82
N ASN A 23 17.32 -29.93 -54.12
CA ASN A 23 17.96 -29.13 -55.16
C ASN A 23 17.60 -27.62 -55.04
N ASN A 24 18.59 -26.77 -55.28
CA ASN A 24 18.70 -25.38 -54.81
C ASN A 24 17.88 -24.30 -55.57
N GLN A 25 16.82 -24.63 -56.33
CA GLN A 25 16.25 -23.68 -57.32
C GLN A 25 14.86 -23.07 -57.06
N ASP A 26 14.06 -23.51 -56.07
CA ASP A 26 12.66 -23.02 -55.90
C ASP A 26 12.38 -22.18 -54.62
N MET A 27 13.40 -21.78 -53.85
CA MET A 27 13.23 -21.16 -52.52
C MET A 27 13.20 -19.62 -52.50
N GLU A 28 13.14 -18.93 -53.65
CA GLU A 28 13.39 -17.47 -53.73
C GLU A 28 12.23 -16.56 -53.26
N LYS A 29 11.04 -17.09 -52.93
CA LYS A 29 9.86 -16.28 -52.56
C LYS A 29 9.15 -16.68 -51.25
N GLN A 30 9.84 -17.31 -50.31
CA GLN A 30 9.21 -17.72 -49.04
C GLN A 30 9.57 -16.78 -47.88
N LYS A 31 8.53 -16.35 -47.15
CA LYS A 31 8.67 -15.73 -45.82
C LYS A 31 9.41 -16.72 -44.88
N LEU A 32 10.02 -16.23 -43.80
CA LEU A 32 10.75 -17.06 -42.81
C LEU A 32 9.91 -18.22 -42.22
N TRP A 33 8.60 -18.12 -42.28
CA TRP A 33 7.61 -19.09 -41.82
C TRP A 33 6.83 -19.75 -42.99
N GLY A 34 7.22 -19.47 -44.24
CA GLY A 34 6.47 -19.73 -45.47
C GLY A 34 6.44 -21.17 -45.97
N GLY A 35 7.36 -22.04 -45.51
CA GLY A 35 7.50 -23.41 -46.02
C GLY A 35 6.28 -24.32 -45.86
N ARG A 36 5.28 -23.90 -45.07
CA ARG A 36 4.03 -24.65 -44.81
C ARG A 36 2.81 -24.11 -45.55
N PHE A 37 2.85 -22.88 -46.08
CA PHE A 37 1.65 -22.22 -46.61
C PHE A 37 1.44 -22.52 -48.09
N THR A 38 0.23 -22.94 -48.45
CA THR A 38 -0.16 -23.30 -49.83
C THR A 38 -0.77 -22.13 -50.61
N GLY A 39 -0.98 -20.97 -49.98
CA GLY A 39 -1.54 -19.76 -50.60
C GLY A 39 -0.95 -18.47 -50.02
N ALA A 40 -1.22 -17.34 -50.69
CA ALA A 40 -0.77 -16.02 -50.24
C ALA A 40 -1.59 -15.53 -49.02
N THR A 41 -0.95 -14.76 -48.13
CA THR A 41 -1.64 -14.08 -47.02
C THR A 41 -2.52 -12.96 -47.58
N ASP A 42 -3.69 -12.74 -46.99
CA ASP A 42 -4.57 -11.62 -47.37
C ASP A 42 -3.86 -10.27 -47.14
N PRO A 43 -3.88 -9.31 -48.09
CA PRO A 43 -3.21 -8.02 -47.94
C PRO A 43 -3.64 -7.21 -46.72
N VAL A 44 -4.90 -7.36 -46.27
CA VAL A 44 -5.39 -6.71 -45.05
C VAL A 44 -4.70 -7.30 -43.83
N MET A 45 -4.53 -8.63 -43.79
CA MET A 45 -3.83 -9.31 -42.71
C MET A 45 -2.33 -8.98 -42.72
N GLU A 46 -1.70 -8.88 -43.89
CA GLU A 46 -0.29 -8.49 -44.00
C GLU A 46 -0.06 -7.09 -43.43
N LYS A 47 -0.89 -6.12 -43.84
CA LYS A 47 -0.78 -4.74 -43.33
C LYS A 47 -1.07 -4.64 -41.83
N PHE A 48 -2.03 -5.43 -41.33
CA PHE A 48 -2.37 -5.45 -39.91
C PHE A 48 -1.27 -6.10 -39.05
N ASN A 49 -0.56 -7.08 -39.59
CA ASN A 49 0.49 -7.82 -38.89
C ASN A 49 1.87 -7.14 -38.97
N ALA A 50 2.13 -6.34 -40.00
CA ALA A 50 3.43 -5.71 -40.21
C ALA A 50 3.78 -4.70 -39.09
N SER A 51 4.97 -4.84 -38.51
CA SER A 51 5.48 -4.00 -37.42
C SER A 51 6.60 -3.05 -37.84
N ILE A 52 7.11 -3.18 -39.07
CA ILE A 52 8.26 -2.42 -39.60
C ILE A 52 8.13 -0.89 -39.47
N HIS A 53 6.90 -0.37 -39.48
CA HIS A 53 6.65 1.07 -39.43
C HIS A 53 7.02 1.71 -38.08
N TYR A 54 7.00 0.94 -36.98
CA TYR A 54 7.45 1.39 -35.65
C TYR A 54 8.68 0.64 -35.14
N ASP A 55 8.82 -0.67 -35.38
CA ASP A 55 9.88 -1.47 -34.79
C ASP A 55 11.25 -1.27 -35.47
N LYS A 56 11.29 -0.60 -36.63
CA LYS A 56 12.52 -0.08 -37.23
C LYS A 56 13.35 0.76 -36.26
N ARG A 57 12.75 1.33 -35.20
CA ARG A 57 13.47 2.03 -34.13
C ARG A 57 14.50 1.15 -33.41
N MET A 58 14.34 -0.17 -33.43
CA MET A 58 15.23 -1.14 -32.77
C MET A 58 16.27 -1.74 -33.72
N TRP A 59 16.51 -1.14 -34.89
CA TRP A 59 17.48 -1.66 -35.85
C TRP A 59 18.88 -1.80 -35.24
N ARG A 60 19.27 -0.87 -34.34
CA ARG A 60 20.57 -0.89 -33.65
C ARG A 60 20.68 -2.10 -32.74
N GLU A 61 19.66 -2.33 -31.94
CA GLU A 61 19.59 -3.43 -30.99
C GLU A 61 19.57 -4.78 -31.69
N ASP A 62 18.80 -4.93 -32.78
CA ASP A 62 18.79 -6.18 -33.56
C ASP A 62 20.14 -6.48 -34.22
N VAL A 63 20.80 -5.47 -34.80
CA VAL A 63 22.14 -5.65 -35.37
C VAL A 63 23.15 -6.00 -34.27
N GLN A 64 23.09 -5.32 -33.13
CA GLN A 64 23.97 -5.59 -31.98
C GLN A 64 23.76 -7.02 -31.45
N GLY A 65 22.51 -7.43 -31.25
CA GLY A 65 22.13 -8.79 -30.84
C GLY A 65 22.61 -9.84 -31.85
N SER A 66 22.45 -9.56 -33.15
CA SER A 66 22.92 -10.44 -34.22
C SER A 66 24.46 -10.57 -34.27
N LYS A 67 25.20 -9.48 -34.05
CA LYS A 67 26.68 -9.50 -33.96
C LYS A 67 27.17 -10.32 -32.77
N ALA A 68 26.48 -10.26 -31.62
CA ALA A 68 26.80 -11.11 -30.48
C ALA A 68 26.44 -12.58 -30.74
N TYR A 69 25.29 -12.82 -31.36
CA TYR A 69 24.81 -14.17 -31.65
C TYR A 69 25.71 -14.92 -32.63
N VAL A 70 26.19 -14.29 -33.71
CA VAL A 70 27.09 -14.95 -34.68
C VAL A 70 28.39 -15.43 -34.02
N LYS A 71 28.95 -14.62 -33.09
CA LYS A 71 30.13 -15.01 -32.31
C LYS A 71 29.83 -16.21 -31.41
N ALA A 72 28.64 -16.27 -30.84
CA ALA A 72 28.25 -17.37 -29.97
C ALA A 72 28.07 -18.69 -30.73
N ILE A 73 27.43 -18.66 -31.92
CA ILE A 73 27.30 -19.86 -32.76
C ILE A 73 28.64 -20.28 -33.40
N GLN A 74 29.57 -19.35 -33.61
CA GLN A 74 30.94 -19.66 -34.06
C GLN A 74 31.71 -20.44 -32.98
N LYS A 75 31.59 -20.07 -31.70
CA LYS A 75 32.26 -20.77 -30.58
C LYS A 75 31.82 -22.24 -30.46
N VAL A 76 30.62 -22.59 -30.89
CA VAL A 76 30.10 -23.97 -30.90
C VAL A 76 30.28 -24.69 -32.25
N GLY A 77 30.96 -24.06 -33.20
CA GLY A 77 31.32 -24.67 -34.49
C GLY A 77 30.22 -24.74 -35.53
N LEU A 78 29.12 -23.97 -35.37
CA LEU A 78 28.02 -23.95 -36.36
C LEU A 78 28.31 -23.07 -37.58
N VAL A 79 29.27 -22.15 -37.44
CA VAL A 79 29.81 -21.32 -38.53
C VAL A 79 31.33 -21.30 -38.44
N THR A 80 32.01 -21.24 -39.59
CA THR A 80 33.48 -21.11 -39.62
C THR A 80 33.92 -19.71 -39.20
N GLU A 81 35.22 -19.54 -38.94
CA GLU A 81 35.77 -18.22 -38.61
C GLU A 81 35.59 -17.21 -39.76
N ASP A 82 35.77 -17.66 -41.01
CA ASP A 82 35.58 -16.84 -42.20
C ASP A 82 34.11 -16.47 -42.41
N GLU A 83 33.18 -17.41 -42.17
CA GLU A 83 31.74 -17.13 -42.22
C GLU A 83 31.32 -16.14 -41.14
N CYS A 84 31.85 -16.26 -39.93
CA CYS A 84 31.61 -15.31 -38.84
C CYS A 84 32.11 -13.91 -39.21
N LYS A 85 33.34 -13.78 -39.72
CA LYS A 85 33.89 -12.50 -40.20
C LYS A 85 33.05 -11.89 -41.31
N LEU A 86 32.59 -12.70 -42.27
CA LEU A 86 31.75 -12.26 -43.37
C LEU A 86 30.39 -11.73 -42.87
N ILE A 87 29.74 -12.45 -41.95
CA ILE A 87 28.47 -12.02 -41.33
C ILE A 87 28.66 -10.73 -40.53
N LEU A 88 29.72 -10.62 -39.73
CA LEU A 88 30.01 -9.40 -38.95
C LEU A 88 30.21 -8.18 -39.86
N SER A 89 31.00 -8.32 -40.93
CA SER A 89 31.19 -7.24 -41.91
C SER A 89 29.90 -6.89 -42.65
N GLY A 90 29.08 -7.88 -42.99
CA GLY A 90 27.76 -7.65 -43.56
C GLY A 90 26.84 -6.86 -42.62
N LEU A 91 26.79 -7.23 -41.34
CA LEU A 91 26.00 -6.54 -40.32
C LEU A 91 26.51 -5.11 -40.04
N GLU A 92 27.81 -4.84 -40.18
CA GLU A 92 28.37 -3.48 -40.13
C GLU A 92 27.84 -2.62 -41.29
N LYS A 93 27.86 -3.14 -42.52
CA LYS A 93 27.30 -2.41 -43.66
C LYS A 93 25.80 -2.15 -43.51
N VAL A 94 25.04 -3.13 -42.99
CA VAL A 94 23.61 -2.93 -42.68
C VAL A 94 23.42 -1.80 -41.66
N ALA A 95 24.22 -1.77 -40.59
CA ALA A 95 24.18 -0.69 -39.61
C ALA A 95 24.49 0.67 -40.26
N ASP A 96 25.55 0.76 -41.06
CA ASP A 96 25.94 1.99 -41.74
C ASP A 96 24.81 2.52 -42.64
N GLU A 97 24.13 1.64 -43.38
CA GLU A 97 22.99 2.00 -44.22
C GLU A 97 21.82 2.56 -43.41
N TRP A 98 21.53 2.00 -42.24
CA TRP A 98 20.52 2.55 -41.33
C TRP A 98 20.93 3.91 -40.77
N GLU A 99 22.18 4.08 -40.32
CA GLU A 99 22.67 5.34 -39.75
C GLU A 99 22.66 6.49 -40.75
N CYS A 100 23.06 6.22 -41.99
CA CYS A 100 23.07 7.23 -43.05
C CYS A 100 21.74 7.38 -43.80
N GLY A 101 20.68 6.66 -43.38
CA GLY A 101 19.35 6.74 -43.97
C GLY A 101 19.27 6.20 -45.41
N LYS A 102 20.20 5.33 -45.81
CA LYS A 102 20.24 4.68 -47.14
C LYS A 102 19.55 3.33 -47.18
N PHE A 103 19.22 2.75 -46.02
CA PHE A 103 18.52 1.48 -45.96
C PHE A 103 17.14 1.60 -46.62
N GLU A 104 16.89 0.79 -47.65
CA GLU A 104 15.60 0.74 -48.35
C GLU A 104 14.72 -0.34 -47.72
N ILE A 105 13.64 0.10 -47.04
CA ILE A 105 12.59 -0.78 -46.51
C ILE A 105 11.71 -1.24 -47.68
N LYS A 106 11.52 -2.54 -47.84
CA LYS A 106 10.67 -3.11 -48.89
C LYS A 106 9.29 -3.45 -48.34
N GLU A 107 8.28 -3.50 -49.20
CA GLU A 107 6.91 -3.90 -48.83
C GLU A 107 6.85 -5.34 -48.29
N THR A 108 7.82 -6.18 -48.68
CA THR A 108 7.96 -7.56 -48.19
C THR A 108 8.56 -7.65 -46.78
N ASP A 109 9.08 -6.56 -46.23
CA ASP A 109 9.69 -6.55 -44.90
C ASP A 109 8.58 -6.44 -43.84
N GLU A 110 8.25 -7.58 -43.20
CA GLU A 110 7.21 -7.67 -42.16
C GLU A 110 7.60 -6.84 -40.91
N ASP A 111 8.84 -7.01 -40.46
CA ASP A 111 9.42 -6.48 -39.24
C ASP A 111 10.90 -6.12 -39.44
N ILE A 112 11.48 -5.42 -38.46
CA ILE A 112 12.90 -5.04 -38.50
C ILE A 112 13.85 -6.25 -38.65
N HIS A 113 13.49 -7.40 -38.08
CA HIS A 113 14.29 -8.62 -38.15
C HIS A 113 14.38 -9.16 -39.59
N THR A 114 13.25 -9.17 -40.28
CA THR A 114 13.13 -9.59 -41.68
C THR A 114 13.86 -8.60 -42.59
N ALA A 115 13.73 -7.30 -42.35
CA ALA A 115 14.43 -6.27 -43.10
C ALA A 115 15.96 -6.45 -43.02
N ASN A 116 16.48 -6.57 -41.79
CA ASN A 116 17.92 -6.72 -41.56
C ASN A 116 18.46 -8.03 -42.12
N GLU A 117 17.72 -9.14 -41.98
CA GLU A 117 18.13 -10.43 -42.53
C GLU A 117 18.11 -10.45 -44.06
N ARG A 118 17.06 -9.88 -44.69
CA ARG A 118 16.99 -9.70 -46.13
C ARG A 118 18.21 -8.93 -46.62
N ARG A 119 18.47 -7.76 -46.01
CA ARG A 119 19.56 -6.90 -46.45
C ARG A 119 20.92 -7.58 -46.26
N LEU A 120 21.10 -8.29 -45.14
CA LEU A 120 22.31 -9.08 -44.92
C LEU A 120 22.48 -10.14 -46.03
N LYS A 121 21.42 -10.86 -46.39
CA LYS A 121 21.44 -11.86 -47.47
C LYS A 121 21.78 -11.24 -48.84
N GLU A 122 21.27 -10.04 -49.14
CA GLU A 122 21.64 -9.31 -50.36
C GLU A 122 23.13 -8.94 -50.40
N LEU A 123 23.77 -8.73 -49.24
CA LEU A 123 25.17 -8.32 -49.13
C LEU A 123 26.16 -9.50 -49.13
N ILE A 124 25.81 -10.63 -48.51
CA ILE A 124 26.75 -11.76 -48.29
C ILE A 124 26.24 -13.11 -48.80
N GLY A 125 25.07 -13.15 -49.43
CA GLY A 125 24.48 -14.37 -50.00
C GLY A 125 24.02 -15.38 -48.95
N ILE A 126 24.13 -16.66 -49.28
CA ILE A 126 23.55 -17.77 -48.50
C ILE A 126 24.12 -17.90 -47.09
N THR A 127 25.34 -17.41 -46.84
CA THR A 127 25.97 -17.42 -45.51
C THR A 127 25.15 -16.64 -44.49
N ALA A 128 24.39 -15.63 -44.90
CA ALA A 128 23.46 -14.90 -44.03
C ALA A 128 22.42 -15.82 -43.38
N SER A 129 21.96 -16.85 -44.10
CA SER A 129 20.93 -17.77 -43.61
C SER A 129 21.41 -18.67 -42.46
N LYS A 130 22.72 -18.75 -42.20
CA LYS A 130 23.27 -19.44 -41.03
C LYS A 130 23.12 -18.65 -39.73
N LEU A 131 22.87 -17.34 -39.79
CA LEU A 131 22.74 -16.49 -38.60
C LEU A 131 21.53 -16.88 -37.74
N HIS A 132 20.48 -17.44 -38.33
CA HIS A 132 19.26 -17.81 -37.61
C HIS A 132 19.34 -19.19 -36.93
N THR A 133 20.43 -19.94 -37.09
CA THR A 133 20.56 -21.29 -36.52
C THR A 133 20.44 -21.27 -35.00
N GLY A 134 19.43 -21.97 -34.46
CA GLY A 134 19.15 -22.06 -33.02
C GLY A 134 18.48 -20.83 -32.40
N ARG A 135 18.23 -19.77 -33.17
CA ARG A 135 17.57 -18.54 -32.71
C ARG A 135 16.08 -18.58 -33.06
N SER A 136 15.25 -17.88 -32.30
CA SER A 136 13.86 -17.64 -32.65
C SER A 136 13.59 -16.14 -32.71
N ARG A 137 12.44 -15.75 -33.26
CA ARG A 137 11.97 -14.36 -33.15
C ARG A 137 11.54 -14.03 -31.73
N ASN A 138 11.10 -15.03 -30.96
CA ASN A 138 10.56 -14.79 -29.63
C ASN A 138 11.64 -14.34 -28.63
N ASP A 139 12.80 -15.00 -28.61
CA ASP A 139 13.92 -14.60 -27.75
C ASP A 139 14.68 -13.39 -28.31
N GLN A 140 14.76 -13.27 -29.64
CA GLN A 140 15.36 -12.11 -30.32
C GLN A 140 14.60 -10.81 -30.01
N VAL A 141 13.28 -10.75 -30.26
CA VAL A 141 12.50 -9.53 -30.02
C VAL A 141 12.50 -9.10 -28.55
N SER A 142 12.44 -10.08 -27.63
CA SER A 142 12.54 -9.84 -26.19
C SER A 142 13.90 -9.23 -25.83
N THR A 143 14.98 -9.71 -26.44
CA THR A 143 16.34 -9.16 -26.25
C THR A 143 16.45 -7.74 -26.79
N ASP A 144 15.95 -7.48 -27.99
CA ASP A 144 16.05 -6.17 -28.63
C ASP A 144 15.28 -5.10 -27.84
N MET A 145 14.07 -5.41 -27.36
CA MET A 145 13.28 -4.49 -26.53
C MET A 145 14.00 -4.17 -25.21
N ARG A 146 14.65 -5.16 -24.58
CA ARG A 146 15.40 -4.95 -23.34
C ARG A 146 16.67 -4.15 -23.57
N LEU A 147 17.40 -4.39 -24.66
CA LEU A 147 18.54 -3.58 -25.06
C LEU A 147 18.13 -2.13 -25.29
N TRP A 148 17.01 -1.93 -25.99
CA TRP A 148 16.49 -0.60 -26.29
C TRP A 148 16.13 0.14 -25.00
N MET A 149 15.39 -0.52 -24.09
CA MET A 149 15.00 0.07 -22.81
C MET A 149 16.20 0.32 -21.89
N LYS A 150 17.21 -0.55 -21.92
CA LYS A 150 18.46 -0.38 -21.17
C LYS A 150 19.20 0.89 -21.61
N ASN A 151 19.12 1.28 -22.87
CA ASN A 151 19.69 2.54 -23.39
C ASN A 151 18.78 3.75 -23.10
N ALA A 152 17.46 3.56 -23.20
CA ALA A 152 16.47 4.63 -23.04
C ALA A 152 16.30 5.11 -21.59
N LEU A 153 16.35 4.20 -20.61
CA LEU A 153 16.12 4.53 -19.19
C LEU A 153 17.17 5.50 -18.61
N PRO A 154 18.50 5.30 -18.81
CA PRO A 154 19.50 6.24 -18.35
C PRO A 154 19.32 7.66 -18.92
N GLU A 155 18.91 7.78 -20.19
CA GLU A 155 18.66 9.07 -20.81
C GLU A 155 17.49 9.81 -20.14
N LEU A 156 16.35 9.13 -19.95
CA LEU A 156 15.22 9.71 -19.22
C LEU A 156 15.60 10.07 -17.78
N GLY A 157 16.38 9.21 -17.12
CA GLY A 157 16.91 9.46 -15.78
C GLY A 157 17.75 10.73 -15.70
N ALA A 158 18.63 10.95 -16.69
CA ALA A 158 19.46 12.15 -16.76
C ALA A 158 18.61 13.42 -16.94
N GLU A 159 17.54 13.36 -17.74
CA GLU A 159 16.62 14.50 -17.92
C GLU A 159 15.82 14.80 -16.65
N VAL A 160 15.35 13.77 -15.93
CA VAL A 160 14.71 13.97 -14.61
C VAL A 160 15.70 14.57 -13.61
N GLN A 161 16.95 14.11 -13.59
CA GLN A 161 18.00 14.68 -12.74
C GLN A 161 18.31 16.14 -13.10
N ASN A 162 18.33 16.48 -14.39
CA ASN A 162 18.47 17.85 -14.85
C ASN A 162 17.34 18.74 -14.34
N PHE A 163 16.08 18.27 -14.44
CA PHE A 163 14.94 18.98 -13.87
C PHE A 163 15.05 19.17 -12.35
N MET A 164 15.45 18.12 -11.63
CA MET A 164 15.72 18.20 -10.18
C MET A 164 16.81 19.22 -9.84
N SER A 165 17.88 19.29 -10.64
CA SER A 165 18.95 20.27 -10.47
C SER A 165 18.43 21.70 -10.58
N VAL A 166 17.57 21.98 -11.58
CA VAL A 166 16.90 23.29 -11.72
C VAL A 166 16.04 23.61 -10.51
N ILE A 167 15.24 22.65 -10.00
CA ILE A 167 14.44 22.82 -8.78
C ILE A 167 15.33 23.22 -7.60
N ILE A 168 16.43 22.50 -7.37
CA ILE A 168 17.32 22.73 -6.24
C ILE A 168 18.02 24.09 -6.36
N THR A 169 18.54 24.43 -7.54
CA THR A 169 19.22 25.71 -7.78
C THR A 169 18.26 26.88 -7.55
N ARG A 170 17.03 26.82 -8.07
CA ARG A 170 16.02 27.85 -7.82
C ARG A 170 15.61 27.94 -6.36
N ALA A 171 15.37 26.79 -5.72
CA ALA A 171 15.02 26.75 -4.30
C ALA A 171 16.12 27.40 -3.43
N LYS A 172 17.40 27.23 -3.78
CA LYS A 172 18.52 27.87 -3.08
C LYS A 172 18.54 29.39 -3.31
N GLN A 173 18.32 29.85 -4.54
CA GLN A 173 18.35 31.28 -4.90
C GLN A 173 17.15 32.06 -4.34
N GLU A 174 16.00 31.40 -4.20
CA GLU A 174 14.72 32.04 -3.87
C GLU A 174 14.26 31.70 -2.44
N ILE A 175 15.20 31.33 -1.56
CA ILE A 175 14.93 30.78 -0.22
C ILE A 175 14.08 31.69 0.68
N ASP A 176 14.22 33.00 0.54
CA ASP A 176 13.57 34.00 1.38
C ASP A 176 12.19 34.44 0.88
N VAL A 177 11.76 33.92 -0.27
CA VAL A 177 10.43 34.20 -0.81
C VAL A 177 9.40 33.42 0.00
N LEU A 178 8.44 34.14 0.58
CA LEU A 178 7.32 33.58 1.32
C LEU A 178 6.06 33.59 0.46
N MET A 179 5.27 32.53 0.60
CA MET A 179 3.98 32.38 -0.06
C MET A 179 2.97 31.72 0.89
N PRO A 180 1.66 31.87 0.66
CA PRO A 180 0.67 31.07 1.37
C PRO A 180 0.80 29.58 1.00
N GLY A 181 0.81 28.72 2.00
CA GLY A 181 0.60 27.28 1.83
C GLY A 181 -0.89 26.97 1.75
N TYR A 182 -1.25 25.94 0.98
CA TYR A 182 -2.64 25.61 0.69
C TYR A 182 -3.00 24.20 1.13
N THR A 183 -4.19 24.06 1.71
CA THR A 183 -4.90 22.78 1.87
C THR A 183 -6.33 22.99 1.40
N HIS A 184 -6.87 22.11 0.56
CA HIS A 184 -8.17 22.31 -0.11
C HIS A 184 -8.25 23.62 -0.93
N LEU A 185 -7.10 24.08 -1.46
CA LEU A 185 -6.94 25.40 -2.10
C LEU A 185 -7.32 26.59 -1.19
N GLN A 186 -7.47 26.36 0.12
CA GLN A 186 -7.64 27.39 1.14
C GLN A 186 -6.29 27.75 1.74
N ARG A 187 -6.12 29.04 2.00
CA ARG A 187 -4.94 29.62 2.64
C ARG A 187 -4.79 29.05 4.06
N ALA A 188 -3.70 28.33 4.31
CA ALA A 188 -3.42 27.68 5.59
C ALA A 188 -2.34 28.43 6.39
N GLN A 189 -1.07 28.13 6.12
CA GLN A 189 0.08 28.72 6.83
C GLN A 189 1.08 29.31 5.85
N PRO A 190 1.83 30.35 6.22
CA PRO A 190 2.94 30.84 5.41
C PRO A 190 4.01 29.76 5.24
N ILE A 191 4.46 29.54 4.01
CA ILE A 191 5.57 28.64 3.68
C ILE A 191 6.60 29.39 2.82
N ARG A 192 7.80 28.82 2.69
CA ARG A 192 8.78 29.31 1.71
C ARG A 192 8.44 28.75 0.33
N TRP A 193 8.53 29.58 -0.71
CA TRP A 193 8.42 29.14 -2.11
C TRP A 193 9.38 27.99 -2.43
N SER A 194 10.62 28.08 -1.92
CA SER A 194 11.60 27.01 -2.03
C SER A 194 11.18 25.70 -1.36
N HIS A 195 10.35 25.76 -0.31
CA HIS A 195 9.80 24.56 0.32
C HIS A 195 8.77 23.89 -0.59
N TRP A 196 7.93 24.67 -1.27
CA TRP A 196 7.01 24.17 -2.30
C TRP A 196 7.78 23.53 -3.47
N LEU A 197 8.82 24.20 -4.01
CA LEU A 197 9.68 23.64 -5.06
C LEU A 197 10.31 22.30 -4.65
N LEU A 198 10.91 22.24 -3.46
CA LEU A 198 11.57 21.03 -2.97
C LEU A 198 10.58 19.89 -2.68
N SER A 199 9.30 20.19 -2.43
CA SER A 199 8.28 19.15 -2.28
C SER A 199 8.17 18.28 -3.55
N TYR A 200 8.30 18.88 -4.74
CA TYR A 200 8.36 18.17 -6.02
C TYR A 200 9.70 17.48 -6.23
N GLY A 201 10.81 18.07 -5.78
CA GLY A 201 12.11 17.40 -5.77
C GLY A 201 12.09 16.05 -5.01
N TRP A 202 11.37 15.98 -3.90
CA TRP A 202 11.17 14.72 -3.17
C TRP A 202 10.28 13.71 -3.89
N MET A 203 9.33 14.15 -4.70
CA MET A 203 8.53 13.26 -5.55
C MET A 203 9.41 12.63 -6.64
N LEU A 204 10.18 13.47 -7.35
CA LEU A 204 11.10 13.04 -8.41
C LEU A 204 12.20 12.11 -7.91
N LYS A 205 12.71 12.32 -6.68
CA LYS A 205 13.67 11.40 -6.05
C LYS A 205 13.12 9.96 -5.98
N ARG A 206 11.85 9.80 -5.59
CA ARG A 206 11.21 8.47 -5.55
C ARG A 206 11.01 7.89 -6.94
N ASP A 207 10.79 8.73 -7.95
CA ASP A 207 10.67 8.26 -9.33
C ASP A 207 12.01 7.77 -9.88
N ILE A 208 13.12 8.45 -9.54
CA ILE A 208 14.48 7.96 -9.84
C ILE A 208 14.77 6.63 -9.12
N GLU A 209 14.41 6.49 -7.84
CA GLU A 209 14.59 5.22 -7.11
C GLU A 209 13.85 4.06 -7.79
N ARG A 210 12.63 4.28 -8.26
CA ARG A 210 11.87 3.27 -9.03
C ARG A 210 12.53 2.94 -10.36
N MET A 211 12.99 3.96 -11.10
CA MET A 211 13.68 3.79 -12.37
C MET A 211 14.96 2.94 -12.21
N LEU A 212 15.75 3.20 -11.17
CA LEU A 212 16.96 2.43 -10.88
C LEU A 212 16.65 0.96 -10.61
N GLY A 213 15.55 0.68 -9.89
CA GLY A 213 15.07 -0.69 -9.70
C GLY A 213 14.66 -1.37 -11.01
N LEU A 214 13.93 -0.64 -11.87
CA LEU A 214 13.52 -1.13 -13.20
C LEU A 214 14.72 -1.44 -14.09
N GLN A 215 15.74 -0.57 -14.11
CA GLN A 215 16.97 -0.79 -14.88
C GLN A 215 17.62 -2.14 -14.53
N THR A 216 17.56 -2.55 -13.25
CA THR A 216 18.07 -3.86 -12.84
C THR A 216 17.31 -5.02 -13.49
N ARG A 217 15.97 -4.98 -13.46
CA ARG A 217 15.10 -6.04 -13.99
C ARG A 217 15.05 -6.10 -15.52
N VAL A 218 15.22 -4.95 -16.19
CA VAL A 218 15.37 -4.89 -17.65
C VAL A 218 16.64 -5.63 -18.09
N SER A 219 17.70 -5.57 -17.28
CA SER A 219 19.03 -6.13 -17.57
C SER A 219 19.16 -7.65 -17.36
N SER A 220 18.17 -8.41 -17.86
CA SER A 220 18.19 -9.86 -17.95
C SER A 220 18.19 -10.32 -19.41
N LEU A 221 19.20 -11.07 -19.83
CA LEU A 221 19.33 -11.57 -21.20
C LEU A 221 18.33 -12.70 -21.46
N THR A 222 17.53 -12.57 -22.52
CA THR A 222 16.60 -13.62 -22.98
C THR A 222 17.11 -14.40 -24.21
N LEU A 223 18.08 -13.85 -24.96
CA LEU A 223 18.71 -14.54 -26.09
C LEU A 223 19.28 -15.92 -25.71
N GLY A 224 19.02 -16.92 -26.54
CA GLY A 224 19.36 -18.32 -26.27
C GLY A 224 18.24 -19.10 -25.57
N SER A 225 17.06 -18.50 -25.39
CA SER A 225 15.84 -19.20 -24.98
C SER A 225 15.09 -19.85 -26.16
N GLY A 226 15.51 -19.57 -27.40
CA GLY A 226 14.89 -20.14 -28.59
C GLY A 226 13.43 -19.75 -28.71
N ALA A 227 12.59 -20.63 -29.26
CA ALA A 227 11.17 -20.33 -29.40
C ALA A 227 10.41 -20.40 -28.06
N LEU A 228 10.79 -21.34 -27.19
CA LEU A 228 10.21 -21.56 -25.85
C LEU A 228 11.01 -22.54 -24.98
N ALA A 229 11.70 -23.52 -25.59
CA ALA A 229 12.32 -24.66 -24.89
C ALA A 229 13.84 -24.52 -24.66
N GLY A 230 14.42 -23.36 -24.95
CA GLY A 230 15.87 -23.15 -24.94
C GLY A 230 16.49 -23.30 -26.32
N ASN A 231 17.79 -23.02 -26.38
CA ASN A 231 18.61 -23.29 -27.57
C ASN A 231 19.04 -24.76 -27.58
N PRO A 232 18.85 -25.50 -28.70
CA PRO A 232 19.24 -26.91 -28.78
C PRO A 232 20.76 -27.11 -28.88
N PHE A 233 21.52 -26.06 -29.19
CA PHE A 233 22.98 -26.07 -29.24
C PHE A 233 23.54 -25.54 -27.92
N PRO A 234 24.75 -25.99 -27.49
CA PRO A 234 25.35 -25.63 -26.21
C PRO A 234 25.94 -24.20 -26.21
N ILE A 235 25.11 -23.20 -26.48
CA ILE A 235 25.49 -21.78 -26.50
C ILE A 235 25.69 -21.28 -25.06
N ASP A 236 26.84 -20.64 -24.81
CA ASP A 236 27.10 -19.97 -23.54
C ASP A 236 26.32 -18.65 -23.43
N ARG A 237 25.16 -18.72 -22.78
CA ARG A 237 24.30 -17.56 -22.50
C ARG A 237 24.94 -16.54 -21.57
N LYS A 238 25.85 -16.94 -20.67
CA LYS A 238 26.54 -15.99 -19.77
C LYS A 238 27.56 -15.16 -20.52
N SER A 239 28.29 -15.78 -21.45
CA SER A 239 29.16 -15.05 -22.38
C SER A 239 28.34 -14.08 -23.23
N LEU A 240 27.20 -14.51 -23.77
CA LEU A 240 26.30 -13.62 -24.54
C LEU A 240 25.79 -12.44 -23.71
N ALA A 241 25.42 -12.66 -22.45
CA ALA A 241 24.96 -11.61 -21.56
C ALA A 241 26.06 -10.58 -21.33
N THR A 242 27.30 -11.05 -21.11
CA THR A 242 28.47 -10.18 -20.96
C THR A 242 28.75 -9.38 -22.24
N ASP A 243 28.72 -10.02 -23.41
CA ASP A 243 28.97 -9.37 -24.70
C ASP A 243 27.95 -8.27 -25.03
N LEU A 244 26.70 -8.44 -24.56
CA LEU A 244 25.60 -7.47 -24.72
C LEU A 244 25.43 -6.53 -23.50
N GLY A 245 26.26 -6.70 -22.46
CA GLY A 245 26.25 -5.91 -21.24
C GLY A 245 24.99 -6.07 -20.38
N PHE A 246 24.33 -7.23 -20.42
CA PHE A 246 23.30 -7.62 -19.46
C PHE A 246 23.92 -8.05 -18.12
N MET A 247 23.19 -7.87 -17.02
CA MET A 247 23.68 -8.25 -15.68
C MET A 247 23.47 -9.72 -15.37
N GLU A 248 22.40 -10.31 -15.89
CA GLU A 248 22.07 -11.71 -15.67
C GLU A 248 21.46 -12.35 -16.93
N VAL A 249 21.27 -13.66 -16.86
CA VAL A 249 20.56 -14.46 -17.88
C VAL A 249 19.21 -14.86 -17.32
N SER A 250 18.19 -14.93 -18.17
CA SER A 250 16.87 -15.41 -17.75
C SER A 250 16.95 -16.86 -17.24
N GLY A 251 16.27 -17.13 -16.13
CA GLY A 251 16.30 -18.44 -15.44
C GLY A 251 15.45 -19.52 -16.10
N ASN A 252 14.48 -19.15 -16.93
CA ASN A 252 13.55 -20.08 -17.58
C ASN A 252 13.25 -19.61 -19.02
N SER A 253 13.30 -20.53 -19.99
CA SER A 253 13.10 -20.20 -21.41
C SER A 253 11.65 -19.90 -21.78
N LEU A 254 10.68 -20.54 -21.11
CA LEU A 254 9.26 -20.24 -21.30
C LEU A 254 8.96 -18.81 -20.86
N ASP A 255 9.40 -18.49 -19.64
CA ASP A 255 9.28 -17.15 -19.07
C ASP A 255 9.95 -16.09 -19.96
N ALA A 256 11.21 -16.30 -20.35
CA ALA A 256 12.01 -15.34 -21.12
C ALA A 256 11.37 -14.85 -22.43
N VAL A 257 10.64 -15.75 -23.11
CA VAL A 257 10.01 -15.44 -24.40
C VAL A 257 8.59 -14.86 -24.24
N SER A 258 7.91 -15.13 -23.13
CA SER A 258 6.59 -14.57 -22.82
C SER A 258 6.63 -13.31 -21.94
N ASP A 259 7.72 -13.07 -21.22
CA ASP A 259 7.83 -11.99 -20.24
C ASP A 259 7.78 -10.61 -20.89
N ARG A 260 6.93 -9.76 -20.31
CA ARG A 260 6.70 -8.36 -20.66
C ARG A 260 6.53 -7.47 -19.41
N ASP A 261 6.86 -7.96 -18.23
CA ASP A 261 6.74 -7.23 -16.96
C ASP A 261 7.60 -5.96 -16.98
N PHE A 262 8.77 -6.01 -17.62
CA PHE A 262 9.65 -4.86 -17.76
C PHE A 262 9.00 -3.69 -18.53
N VAL A 263 8.13 -3.99 -19.51
CA VAL A 263 7.37 -2.96 -20.24
C VAL A 263 6.26 -2.40 -19.36
N ALA A 264 5.51 -3.27 -18.67
CA ALA A 264 4.44 -2.85 -17.77
C ALA A 264 4.97 -1.96 -16.64
N GLU A 265 6.12 -2.33 -16.07
CA GLU A 265 6.78 -1.58 -15.02
C GLU A 265 7.32 -0.22 -15.52
N PHE A 266 7.86 -0.16 -16.75
CA PHE A 266 8.21 1.11 -17.40
C PHE A 266 6.99 2.02 -17.57
N LEU A 267 5.88 1.50 -18.09
CA LEU A 267 4.66 2.27 -18.30
C LEU A 267 4.06 2.77 -16.97
N PHE A 268 4.10 1.94 -15.92
CA PHE A 268 3.70 2.34 -14.58
C PHE A 268 4.60 3.44 -14.01
N TRP A 269 5.92 3.27 -14.13
CA TRP A 269 6.89 4.28 -13.68
C TRP A 269 6.66 5.62 -14.39
N ALA A 270 6.50 5.62 -15.70
CA ALA A 270 6.23 6.81 -16.50
C ALA A 270 4.88 7.46 -16.10
N SER A 271 3.85 6.65 -15.82
CA SER A 271 2.55 7.13 -15.35
C SER A 271 2.62 7.82 -13.98
N MET A 272 3.42 7.26 -13.06
CA MET A 272 3.66 7.86 -11.75
C MET A 272 4.41 9.18 -11.85
N LEU A 273 5.48 9.23 -12.65
CA LEU A 273 6.22 10.47 -12.91
C LEU A 273 5.33 11.51 -13.58
N GLY A 274 4.54 11.12 -14.58
CA GLY A 274 3.53 11.96 -15.21
C GLY A 274 2.50 12.53 -14.24
N THR A 275 2.08 11.75 -13.24
CA THR A 275 1.17 12.20 -12.17
C THR A 275 1.82 13.23 -11.25
N HIS A 276 3.11 13.10 -10.93
CA HIS A 276 3.81 14.12 -10.16
C HIS A 276 3.97 15.42 -10.96
N LEU A 277 4.31 15.32 -12.25
CA LEU A 277 4.43 16.46 -13.15
C LEU A 277 3.08 17.15 -13.41
N SER A 278 1.98 16.39 -13.45
CA SER A 278 0.63 16.98 -13.61
C SER A 278 0.22 17.80 -12.39
N ARG A 279 0.56 17.34 -11.17
CA ARG A 279 0.35 18.11 -9.93
C ARG A 279 1.18 19.40 -9.92
N TRP A 280 2.44 19.30 -10.30
CA TRP A 280 3.32 20.46 -10.43
C TRP A 280 2.78 21.47 -11.46
N ALA A 281 2.28 20.96 -12.60
CA ALA A 281 1.67 21.78 -13.62
C ALA A 281 0.38 22.47 -13.12
N GLU A 282 -0.48 21.77 -12.39
CA GLU A 282 -1.71 22.33 -11.80
C GLU A 282 -1.42 23.54 -10.92
N ASP A 283 -0.47 23.41 -10.00
CA ASP A 283 -0.09 24.49 -9.08
C ASP A 283 0.40 25.72 -9.87
N LEU A 284 1.26 25.52 -10.88
CA LEU A 284 1.76 26.63 -11.68
C LEU A 284 0.69 27.26 -12.59
N ILE A 285 -0.26 26.47 -13.11
CA ILE A 285 -1.42 26.99 -13.85
C ILE A 285 -2.20 27.93 -12.94
N LEU A 286 -2.54 27.50 -11.72
CA LEU A 286 -3.23 28.32 -10.72
C LEU A 286 -2.43 29.57 -10.36
N TYR A 287 -1.14 29.41 -10.09
CA TYR A 287 -0.27 30.53 -9.68
C TYR A 287 -0.03 31.56 -10.79
N SER A 288 -0.21 31.16 -12.05
CA SER A 288 -0.10 32.05 -13.22
C SER A 288 -1.39 32.81 -13.53
N SER A 289 -2.52 32.45 -12.90
CA SER A 289 -3.80 33.13 -13.08
C SER A 289 -3.74 34.59 -12.60
N LYS A 290 -4.69 35.43 -13.03
CA LYS A 290 -4.72 36.84 -12.59
C LYS A 290 -5.11 36.98 -11.11
N GLU A 291 -5.92 36.06 -10.62
CA GLU A 291 -6.41 36.01 -9.24
C GLU A 291 -5.29 35.71 -8.24
N PHE A 292 -4.36 34.82 -8.60
CA PHE A 292 -3.17 34.54 -7.79
C PHE A 292 -2.02 35.49 -8.15
N GLY A 293 -1.65 35.53 -9.42
CA GLY A 293 -0.61 36.43 -9.94
C GLY A 293 0.77 36.21 -9.33
N PHE A 294 1.05 35.01 -8.81
CA PHE A 294 2.30 34.68 -8.13
C PHE A 294 3.45 34.49 -9.11
N VAL A 295 3.16 33.95 -10.30
CA VAL A 295 4.19 33.65 -11.30
C VAL A 295 3.79 34.16 -12.69
N THR A 296 4.77 34.26 -13.59
CA THR A 296 4.54 34.52 -15.01
C THR A 296 5.48 33.66 -15.84
N LEU A 297 4.87 32.96 -16.80
CA LEU A 297 5.58 32.13 -17.78
C LEU A 297 6.33 33.02 -18.79
N ALA A 298 7.48 32.52 -19.25
CA ALA A 298 8.21 33.11 -20.36
C ALA A 298 7.45 32.90 -21.69
N ASP A 299 7.63 33.80 -22.65
CA ASP A 299 6.94 33.75 -23.95
C ASP A 299 7.26 32.46 -24.72
N ALA A 300 8.48 31.93 -24.57
CA ALA A 300 8.89 30.67 -25.20
C ALA A 300 8.05 29.45 -24.76
N TYR A 301 7.39 29.52 -23.60
CA TYR A 301 6.60 28.42 -23.03
C TYR A 301 5.14 28.82 -22.76
N SER A 302 4.67 29.92 -23.33
CA SER A 302 3.28 30.36 -23.20
C SER A 302 2.76 30.87 -24.53
N THR A 303 1.45 30.77 -24.75
CA THR A 303 0.81 31.42 -25.90
C THR A 303 0.10 32.68 -25.46
N GLY A 304 0.09 33.68 -26.33
CA GLY A 304 -0.61 34.95 -26.12
C GLY A 304 -1.88 35.04 -26.97
N SER A 305 -2.81 35.90 -26.55
CA SER A 305 -3.91 36.33 -27.43
C SER A 305 -3.44 37.50 -28.28
N SER A 306 -3.72 37.47 -29.59
CA SER A 306 -3.44 38.60 -30.50
C SER A 306 -4.18 39.89 -30.12
N LEU A 307 -5.30 39.79 -29.39
CA LEU A 307 -6.11 40.93 -28.94
C LEU A 307 -5.75 41.42 -27.53
N MET A 308 -5.17 40.57 -26.68
CA MET A 308 -4.92 40.86 -25.26
C MET A 308 -3.47 40.53 -24.88
N PRO A 309 -2.54 41.50 -25.02
CA PRO A 309 -1.09 41.26 -24.84
C PRO A 309 -0.71 40.85 -23.41
N GLN A 310 -1.55 41.14 -22.42
CA GLN A 310 -1.36 40.77 -21.01
C GLN A 310 -1.82 39.35 -20.66
N LYS A 311 -2.53 38.66 -21.57
CA LYS A 311 -3.05 37.31 -21.36
C LYS A 311 -2.03 36.30 -21.91
N LYS A 312 -1.35 35.60 -20.99
CA LYS A 312 -0.50 34.45 -21.29
C LYS A 312 -1.19 33.18 -20.84
N ASN A 313 -1.35 32.24 -21.74
CA ASN A 313 -1.92 30.93 -21.47
C ASN A 313 -0.81 29.95 -21.11
N ALA A 314 -1.10 29.06 -20.16
CA ALA A 314 -0.15 28.10 -19.63
C ALA A 314 -0.09 26.80 -20.45
N ASP A 315 -0.12 26.89 -21.78
CA ASP A 315 -0.27 25.76 -22.70
C ASP A 315 0.74 24.64 -22.44
N SER A 316 2.00 24.99 -22.16
CA SER A 316 3.03 24.01 -21.83
C SER A 316 2.66 23.16 -20.61
N LEU A 317 2.10 23.79 -19.57
CA LEU A 317 1.69 23.13 -18.33
C LEU A 317 0.40 22.33 -18.53
N GLU A 318 -0.55 22.85 -19.31
CA GLU A 318 -1.78 22.14 -19.67
C GLU A 318 -1.49 20.88 -20.47
N LEU A 319 -0.55 20.94 -21.42
CA LEU A 319 -0.08 19.78 -22.17
C LEU A 319 0.60 18.75 -21.26
N ILE A 320 1.47 19.18 -20.34
CA ILE A 320 2.09 18.28 -19.35
C ILE A 320 1.02 17.54 -18.54
N ARG A 321 0.02 18.28 -18.02
CA ARG A 321 -1.12 17.70 -17.28
C ARG A 321 -1.93 16.73 -18.13
N GLY A 322 -2.23 17.08 -19.39
CA GLY A 322 -3.01 16.23 -20.30
C GLY A 322 -2.28 14.95 -20.72
N LYS A 323 -0.96 15.03 -20.97
CA LYS A 323 -0.14 13.87 -21.35
C LYS A 323 -0.02 12.83 -20.24
N ALA A 324 -0.23 13.21 -18.97
CA ALA A 324 -0.30 12.24 -17.86
C ALA A 324 -1.40 11.18 -18.08
N GLY A 325 -2.55 11.59 -18.61
CA GLY A 325 -3.66 10.67 -18.93
C GLY A 325 -3.32 9.69 -20.07
N ARG A 326 -2.56 10.14 -21.08
CA ARG A 326 -2.11 9.29 -22.19
C ARG A 326 -1.16 8.19 -21.70
N MET A 327 -0.18 8.54 -20.86
CA MET A 327 0.75 7.56 -20.28
C MET A 327 0.04 6.52 -19.43
N PHE A 328 -0.91 6.95 -18.59
CA PHE A 328 -1.74 6.02 -17.82
C PHE A 328 -2.63 5.14 -18.70
N GLY A 329 -3.19 5.70 -19.78
CA GLY A 329 -3.96 4.96 -20.78
C GLY A 329 -3.18 3.79 -21.37
N HIS A 330 -1.95 4.03 -21.81
CA HIS A 330 -1.03 2.98 -22.27
C HIS A 330 -0.73 1.94 -21.20
N CYS A 331 -0.46 2.37 -19.95
CA CYS A 331 -0.23 1.43 -18.86
C CYS A 331 -1.47 0.53 -18.62
N SER A 332 -2.66 1.10 -18.64
CA SER A 332 -3.90 0.35 -18.41
C SER A 332 -4.25 -0.58 -19.59
N GLY A 333 -4.06 -0.11 -20.82
CA GLY A 333 -4.28 -0.90 -22.03
C GLY A 333 -3.36 -2.11 -22.07
N PHE A 334 -2.06 -1.89 -21.87
CA PHE A 334 -1.07 -2.95 -21.86
C PHE A 334 -1.30 -4.01 -20.79
N MET A 335 -1.65 -3.59 -19.57
CA MET A 335 -2.00 -4.54 -18.50
C MET A 335 -3.21 -5.41 -18.86
N MET A 336 -4.18 -4.87 -19.61
CA MET A 336 -5.33 -5.64 -20.09
C MET A 336 -4.94 -6.60 -21.22
N THR A 337 -3.99 -6.23 -22.09
CA THR A 337 -3.43 -7.12 -23.13
C THR A 337 -2.72 -8.32 -22.51
N LEU A 338 -1.97 -8.14 -21.43
CA LEU A 338 -1.28 -9.25 -20.74
C LEU A 338 -2.24 -10.19 -19.98
N LYS A 339 -3.42 -9.69 -19.59
CA LYS A 339 -4.34 -10.42 -18.71
C LYS A 339 -4.88 -11.69 -19.37
N GLY A 340 -4.51 -12.84 -18.82
CA GLY A 340 -5.06 -14.14 -19.22
C GLY A 340 -4.50 -14.69 -20.54
N VAL A 341 -3.38 -14.14 -21.02
CA VAL A 341 -2.62 -14.72 -22.13
C VAL A 341 -2.10 -16.10 -21.69
N PRO A 342 -2.41 -17.20 -22.39
CA PRO A 342 -1.95 -18.53 -22.01
C PRO A 342 -0.44 -18.65 -22.23
N SER A 343 0.25 -19.52 -21.50
CA SER A 343 1.65 -19.80 -21.83
C SER A 343 1.76 -20.40 -23.24
N THR A 344 2.75 -20.04 -24.06
CA THR A 344 3.94 -19.23 -23.75
C THR A 344 3.95 -17.93 -24.55
N TYR A 345 4.63 -17.89 -25.71
CA TYR A 345 4.57 -16.75 -26.61
C TYR A 345 3.27 -16.80 -27.42
N ASN A 346 2.56 -15.67 -27.46
CA ASN A 346 1.37 -15.49 -28.28
C ASN A 346 1.52 -14.24 -29.12
N LYS A 347 0.79 -14.17 -30.24
CA LYS A 347 0.85 -13.01 -31.12
C LYS A 347 0.31 -11.76 -30.41
N ASP A 348 -0.44 -11.86 -29.33
CA ASP A 348 -0.79 -10.73 -28.45
C ASP A 348 0.45 -9.95 -27.97
N LEU A 349 1.60 -10.63 -27.84
CA LEU A 349 2.91 -10.06 -27.47
C LEU A 349 3.71 -9.52 -28.67
N GLN A 350 3.12 -9.50 -29.88
CA GLN A 350 3.75 -9.03 -31.14
C GLN A 350 2.83 -8.18 -32.02
N ALA A 351 1.58 -8.60 -32.23
CA ALA A 351 0.59 -8.07 -33.18
C ALA A 351 -0.84 -8.07 -32.62
N SER A 352 -1.05 -7.57 -31.40
CA SER A 352 -2.38 -7.13 -30.98
C SER A 352 -2.32 -5.64 -30.67
N LEU A 353 -2.62 -4.83 -31.70
CA LEU A 353 -3.17 -3.47 -31.61
C LEU A 353 -2.74 -2.66 -30.37
N TYR A 354 -1.72 -1.80 -30.52
CA TYR A 354 -1.33 -0.67 -29.65
C TYR A 354 -0.33 -0.84 -28.49
N GLU A 355 0.01 -2.02 -27.95
CA GLU A 355 0.34 -2.00 -26.51
C GLU A 355 1.77 -2.33 -26.02
N ASP A 356 2.66 -3.08 -26.70
CA ASP A 356 4.02 -3.32 -26.15
C ASP A 356 5.07 -2.32 -26.66
N LYS A 357 5.49 -2.42 -27.93
CA LYS A 357 6.51 -1.55 -28.53
C LYS A 357 6.01 -0.13 -28.77
N GLU A 358 4.82 0.02 -29.35
CA GLU A 358 4.25 1.34 -29.65
C GLU A 358 4.00 2.15 -28.37
N ALA A 359 3.39 1.53 -27.34
CA ALA A 359 3.22 2.16 -26.05
C ALA A 359 4.55 2.52 -25.39
N MET A 360 5.52 1.60 -25.40
CA MET A 360 6.87 1.86 -24.87
C MET A 360 7.52 3.06 -25.57
N PHE A 361 7.48 3.11 -26.90
CA PHE A 361 8.05 4.18 -27.70
C PHE A 361 7.33 5.52 -27.51
N ASP A 362 5.99 5.52 -27.57
CA ASP A 362 5.19 6.73 -27.43
C ASP A 362 5.30 7.34 -26.03
N VAL A 363 5.30 6.50 -24.99
CA VAL A 363 5.48 6.95 -23.61
C VAL A 363 6.89 7.49 -23.40
N TYR A 364 7.93 6.85 -23.95
CA TYR A 364 9.28 7.38 -23.90
C TYR A 364 9.37 8.76 -24.58
N ASP A 365 8.88 8.91 -25.82
CA ASP A 365 8.96 10.18 -26.55
C ASP A 365 8.15 11.29 -25.85
N THR A 366 6.95 10.94 -25.37
CA THR A 366 6.08 11.85 -24.63
C THR A 366 6.76 12.33 -23.35
N LEU A 367 7.33 11.40 -22.57
CA LEU A 367 7.94 11.71 -21.30
C LEU A 367 9.21 12.55 -21.47
N LEU A 368 10.04 12.22 -22.46
CA LEU A 368 11.24 12.99 -22.80
C LEU A 368 10.88 14.44 -23.15
N GLY A 369 9.88 14.63 -24.00
CA GLY A 369 9.38 15.96 -24.36
C GLY A 369 8.82 16.72 -23.15
N VAL A 370 8.01 16.06 -22.33
CA VAL A 370 7.40 16.62 -21.12
C VAL A 370 8.47 17.10 -20.13
N ILE A 371 9.50 16.31 -19.84
CA ILE A 371 10.55 16.68 -18.89
C ILE A 371 11.37 17.87 -19.40
N LYS A 372 11.72 17.88 -20.69
CA LYS A 372 12.46 19.00 -21.31
C LYS A 372 11.66 20.30 -21.27
N VAL A 373 10.37 20.24 -21.58
CA VAL A 373 9.47 21.40 -21.48
C VAL A 373 9.31 21.86 -20.02
N ALA A 374 9.10 20.94 -19.07
CA ALA A 374 9.00 21.27 -17.65
C ALA A 374 10.28 21.96 -17.13
N THR A 375 11.44 21.46 -17.54
CA THR A 375 12.75 22.05 -17.21
C THR A 375 12.90 23.46 -17.76
N GLY A 376 12.52 23.67 -19.01
CA GLY A 376 12.55 25.00 -19.65
C GLY A 376 11.60 26.00 -19.00
N VAL A 377 10.36 25.57 -18.73
CA VAL A 377 9.35 26.36 -18.02
C VAL A 377 9.90 26.80 -16.67
N LEU A 378 10.36 25.85 -15.84
CA LEU A 378 10.83 26.18 -14.51
C LEU A 378 12.09 27.05 -14.54
N SER A 379 13.01 26.83 -15.50
CA SER A 379 14.24 27.62 -15.59
C SER A 379 13.98 29.09 -15.91
N THR A 380 12.90 29.41 -16.63
CA THR A 380 12.60 30.76 -17.14
C THR A 380 11.43 31.45 -16.43
N LEU A 381 10.69 30.74 -15.59
CA LEU A 381 9.51 31.23 -14.87
C LEU A 381 9.89 32.37 -13.90
N LYS A 382 9.27 33.54 -14.08
CA LYS A 382 9.40 34.69 -13.18
C LYS A 382 8.43 34.58 -12.02
N ILE A 383 8.91 34.88 -10.81
CA ILE A 383 8.10 34.91 -9.59
C ILE A 383 7.91 36.35 -9.10
N TYR A 384 6.77 36.63 -8.45
CA TYR A 384 6.49 37.92 -7.81
C TYR A 384 6.39 37.73 -6.30
N GLY A 385 7.55 37.73 -5.63
CA GLY A 385 7.63 37.54 -4.18
C GLY A 385 6.81 38.54 -3.38
N ASP A 386 6.69 39.79 -3.85
CA ASP A 386 5.86 40.81 -3.19
C ASP A 386 4.38 40.46 -3.22
N LYS A 387 3.87 39.93 -4.34
CA LYS A 387 2.48 39.48 -4.46
C LYS A 387 2.21 38.25 -3.61
N MET A 388 3.15 37.30 -3.60
CA MET A 388 3.07 36.12 -2.72
C MET A 388 3.03 36.54 -1.24
N ARG A 389 3.84 37.53 -0.86
CA ARG A 389 3.84 38.10 0.50
C ARG A 389 2.56 38.87 0.81
N GLN A 390 2.01 39.65 -0.12
CA GLN A 390 0.72 40.35 0.04
C GLN A 390 -0.46 39.38 0.19
N ALA A 391 -0.36 38.17 -0.37
CA ALA A 391 -1.38 37.13 -0.19
C ALA A 391 -1.36 36.49 1.21
N LEU A 392 -0.32 36.73 2.02
CA LEU A 392 -0.28 36.34 3.42
C LEU A 392 -1.20 37.25 4.23
N SER A 393 -2.04 36.66 5.08
CA SER A 393 -3.00 37.40 5.87
C SER A 393 -2.78 37.16 7.36
N PRO A 394 -2.97 38.17 8.24
CA PRO A 394 -2.77 38.01 9.68
C PRO A 394 -3.65 36.91 10.31
N GLU A 395 -4.78 36.55 9.69
CA GLU A 395 -5.64 35.45 10.15
C GLU A 395 -4.93 34.09 10.09
N MET A 396 -3.96 33.90 9.18
CA MET A 396 -3.14 32.69 9.11
C MET A 396 -2.32 32.45 10.40
N LEU A 397 -2.06 33.51 11.18
CA LEU A 397 -1.32 33.46 12.43
C LEU A 397 -2.18 33.02 13.63
N ALA A 398 -3.48 32.75 13.43
CA ALA A 398 -4.36 32.25 14.50
C ALA A 398 -3.81 30.96 15.13
N THR A 399 -3.27 30.06 14.32
CA THR A 399 -2.63 28.83 14.81
C THR A 399 -1.37 29.14 15.64
N ASP A 400 -0.62 30.18 15.30
CA ASP A 400 0.57 30.60 16.04
C ASP A 400 0.21 31.19 17.42
N ILE A 401 -0.93 31.86 17.56
CA ILE A 401 -1.47 32.27 18.87
C ILE A 401 -1.76 31.05 19.73
N ALA A 402 -2.39 30.01 19.16
CA ALA A 402 -2.62 28.77 19.89
C ALA A 402 -1.30 28.13 20.34
N TYR A 403 -0.29 28.07 19.46
CA TYR A 403 1.03 27.55 19.84
C TYR A 403 1.76 28.41 20.87
N TYR A 404 1.62 29.73 20.83
CA TYR A 404 2.15 30.62 21.87
C TYR A 404 1.56 30.29 23.24
N LEU A 405 0.24 30.11 23.32
CA LEU A 405 -0.45 29.75 24.56
C LEU A 405 -0.08 28.35 25.06
N VAL A 406 0.12 27.39 24.15
CA VAL A 406 0.63 26.06 24.50
C VAL A 406 2.04 26.13 25.09
N ARG A 407 2.94 26.95 24.51
CA ARG A 407 4.28 27.19 25.07
C ARG A 407 4.23 27.87 26.45
N LYS A 408 3.12 28.53 26.80
CA LYS A 408 2.86 29.13 28.12
C LYS A 408 2.15 28.18 29.10
N GLY A 409 1.91 26.92 28.71
CA GLY A 409 1.34 25.88 29.58
C GLY A 409 -0.17 25.66 29.43
N ILE A 410 -0.85 26.33 28.50
CA ILE A 410 -2.28 26.12 28.25
C ILE A 410 -2.48 24.86 27.39
N PRO A 411 -3.36 23.90 27.76
CA PRO A 411 -3.66 22.75 26.92
C PRO A 411 -4.13 23.15 25.52
N PHE A 412 -3.67 22.46 24.47
CA PHE A 412 -3.92 22.86 23.07
C PHE A 412 -5.41 23.06 22.74
N ARG A 413 -6.32 22.26 23.31
CA ARG A 413 -7.77 22.42 23.06
C ARG A 413 -8.32 23.74 23.59
N GLU A 414 -7.83 24.17 24.75
CA GLU A 414 -8.17 25.47 25.34
C GLU A 414 -7.49 26.60 24.57
N ALA A 415 -6.21 26.44 24.20
CA ALA A 415 -5.47 27.40 23.39
C ALA A 415 -6.10 27.61 22.00
N HIS A 416 -6.56 26.56 21.35
CA HIS A 416 -7.30 26.61 20.08
C HIS A 416 -8.66 27.28 20.26
N GLY A 417 -9.38 26.96 21.34
CA GLY A 417 -10.64 27.63 21.68
C GLY A 417 -10.44 29.14 21.89
N LEU A 418 -9.41 29.53 22.64
CA LEU A 418 -9.02 30.93 22.87
C LEU A 418 -8.60 31.63 21.57
N SER A 419 -7.78 30.98 20.74
CA SER A 419 -7.39 31.51 19.44
C SER A 419 -8.61 31.72 18.52
N GLY A 420 -9.53 30.75 18.46
CA GLY A 420 -10.79 30.88 17.74
C GLY A 420 -11.65 32.04 18.24
N MET A 421 -11.67 32.30 19.55
CA MET A 421 -12.33 33.47 20.12
C MET A 421 -11.64 34.79 19.74
N CYS A 422 -10.30 34.81 19.64
CA CYS A 422 -9.56 35.97 19.14
C CYS A 422 -9.88 36.25 17.66
N VAL A 423 -9.96 35.22 16.83
CA VAL A 423 -10.38 35.35 15.42
C VAL A 423 -11.80 35.91 15.34
N ALA A 424 -12.75 35.33 16.08
CA ALA A 424 -14.13 35.82 16.11
C ALA A 424 -14.23 37.28 16.63
N LEU A 425 -13.36 37.69 17.56
CA LEU A 425 -13.29 39.06 18.05
C LEU A 425 -12.75 40.02 16.98
N ALA A 426 -11.70 39.62 16.26
CA ALA A 426 -11.13 40.37 15.14
C ALA A 426 -12.14 40.56 14.00
N GLU A 427 -12.87 39.49 13.64
CA GLU A 427 -13.97 39.54 12.67
C GLU A 427 -15.09 40.49 13.12
N LYS A 428 -15.50 40.39 14.39
CA LYS A 428 -16.54 41.27 14.95
C LYS A 428 -16.13 42.75 14.94
N LYS A 429 -14.84 43.04 15.16
CA LYS A 429 -14.28 44.39 15.11
C LYS A 429 -13.89 44.83 13.69
N GLN A 430 -14.04 43.96 12.68
CA GLN A 430 -13.62 44.19 11.30
C GLN A 430 -12.16 44.67 11.20
N CYS A 431 -11.28 44.10 12.01
CA CYS A 431 -9.86 44.48 12.08
C CYS A 431 -8.97 43.24 11.93
N PRO A 432 -7.76 43.36 11.35
CA PRO A 432 -6.83 42.22 11.26
C PRO A 432 -6.48 41.66 12.64
N LEU A 433 -6.21 40.35 12.72
CA LEU A 433 -5.85 39.70 13.99
C LEU A 433 -4.64 40.34 14.70
N SER A 434 -3.69 40.86 13.92
CA SER A 434 -2.51 41.58 14.42
C SER A 434 -2.80 42.97 15.01
N SER A 435 -4.00 43.51 14.79
CA SER A 435 -4.42 44.83 15.26
C SER A 435 -5.24 44.80 16.55
N LEU A 436 -5.53 43.60 17.08
CA LEU A 436 -6.15 43.46 18.40
C LEU A 436 -5.23 44.03 19.48
N SER A 437 -5.79 44.86 20.37
CA SER A 437 -5.05 45.43 21.48
C SER A 437 -4.73 44.38 22.55
N LEU A 438 -3.75 44.65 23.43
CA LEU A 438 -3.48 43.77 24.57
C LEU A 438 -4.71 43.61 25.48
N GLU A 439 -5.55 44.63 25.59
CA GLU A 439 -6.80 44.58 26.34
C GLU A 439 -7.81 43.64 25.69
N ASP A 440 -7.87 43.63 24.36
CA ASP A 440 -8.71 42.70 23.60
C ASP A 440 -8.29 41.25 23.82
N PHE A 441 -6.98 40.96 23.77
CA PHE A 441 -6.46 39.63 24.10
C PHE A 441 -6.76 39.23 25.56
N LYS A 442 -6.71 40.17 26.51
CA LYS A 442 -7.05 39.92 27.92
C LYS A 442 -8.55 39.71 28.17
N SER A 443 -9.40 40.25 27.29
CA SER A 443 -10.87 40.13 27.38
C SER A 443 -11.38 38.73 27.00
N VAL A 444 -10.59 37.98 26.21
CA VAL A 444 -10.90 36.61 25.81
C VAL A 444 -10.62 35.68 26.99
N ARG A 445 -11.68 35.26 27.70
CA ARG A 445 -11.65 34.29 28.80
C ARG A 445 -12.61 33.13 28.56
N ILE A 446 -12.21 31.93 28.96
CA ILE A 446 -13.13 30.79 29.05
C ILE A 446 -14.04 31.02 30.26
N LYS A 447 -15.36 31.16 30.05
CA LYS A 447 -16.34 31.10 31.15
C LYS A 447 -16.26 29.72 31.80
N ALA A 448 -15.90 29.65 33.08
CA ALA A 448 -16.06 28.44 33.88
C ALA A 448 -17.55 28.05 33.86
N ARG A 449 -17.89 26.93 33.20
CA ARG A 449 -19.26 26.37 33.28
C ARG A 449 -19.41 25.67 34.62
N GLY A 450 -20.00 26.37 35.58
CA GLY A 450 -20.74 25.74 36.67
C GLY A 450 -22.12 25.30 36.17
N THR A 451 -22.50 24.05 36.40
CA THR A 451 -23.90 23.62 36.34
C THR A 451 -24.16 22.55 37.41
N THR A 452 -24.85 23.01 38.45
CA THR A 452 -25.61 22.29 39.47
C THR A 452 -26.69 21.42 38.80
N LEU A 453 -26.81 20.13 39.18
CA LEU A 453 -27.85 19.21 38.70
C LEU A 453 -29.01 19.12 39.71
N GLN A 454 -30.20 19.61 39.33
CA GLN A 454 -31.46 19.31 40.01
C GLN A 454 -32.12 18.03 39.44
N LYS A 455 -32.73 17.25 40.33
CA LYS A 455 -33.21 15.87 40.16
C LYS A 455 -34.75 15.84 40.03
N LYS A 456 -35.30 15.21 38.98
CA LYS A 456 -36.72 14.77 38.94
C LYS A 456 -36.78 13.24 38.78
N GLU A 457 -37.61 12.60 39.60
CA GLU A 457 -37.70 11.16 39.83
C GLU A 457 -38.58 10.42 38.81
N LYS A 458 -38.18 9.19 38.43
CA LYS A 458 -39.01 8.21 37.72
C LYS A 458 -38.68 6.80 38.23
N ILE A 459 -39.71 5.98 38.46
CA ILE A 459 -39.66 4.61 39.01
C ILE A 459 -39.51 3.59 37.85
N TYR A 460 -38.79 2.49 38.06
CA TYR A 460 -38.74 1.37 37.11
C TYR A 460 -39.08 0.04 37.80
N ASN A 461 -39.80 -0.84 37.08
CA ASN A 461 -40.07 -2.22 37.46
C ASN A 461 -38.95 -3.12 36.92
N GLN A 462 -38.42 -4.03 37.73
CA GLN A 462 -37.49 -5.10 37.34
C GLN A 462 -38.11 -6.47 37.64
N GLU A 463 -37.63 -7.54 37.01
CA GLU A 463 -38.08 -8.91 37.24
C GLU A 463 -36.91 -9.79 37.68
N VAL A 464 -37.09 -10.51 38.79
CA VAL A 464 -36.11 -11.46 39.36
C VAL A 464 -36.58 -12.88 39.05
N ILE A 465 -35.78 -13.64 38.31
CA ILE A 465 -36.14 -14.98 37.84
C ILE A 465 -35.48 -16.05 38.71
N PHE A 466 -36.30 -16.90 39.30
CA PHE A 466 -35.88 -18.08 40.06
C PHE A 466 -36.04 -19.32 39.18
N ARG A 467 -35.01 -20.15 39.07
CA ARG A 467 -35.05 -21.42 38.31
C ARG A 467 -34.66 -22.60 39.19
N SER A 468 -35.41 -23.69 39.05
CA SER A 468 -34.96 -25.05 39.38
C SER A 468 -35.12 -25.94 38.15
N ASP A 469 -34.54 -27.13 38.23
CA ASP A 469 -34.48 -28.11 37.13
C ASP A 469 -35.85 -28.52 36.57
N LEU A 470 -36.94 -28.23 37.29
CA LEU A 470 -38.31 -28.56 36.86
C LEU A 470 -39.22 -27.33 36.68
N THR A 471 -38.86 -26.11 37.14
CA THR A 471 -39.71 -24.90 36.94
C THR A 471 -38.92 -23.58 36.94
N THR A 472 -39.39 -22.62 36.14
CA THR A 472 -38.93 -21.22 36.13
C THR A 472 -40.05 -20.31 36.64
N LYS A 473 -39.77 -19.40 37.59
CA LYS A 473 -40.72 -18.39 38.03
C LYS A 473 -40.10 -17.00 38.09
N VAL A 474 -40.82 -16.01 37.57
CA VAL A 474 -40.40 -14.61 37.48
C VAL A 474 -41.16 -13.81 38.54
N VAL A 475 -40.44 -13.03 39.37
CA VAL A 475 -41.03 -12.14 40.39
C VAL A 475 -40.67 -10.69 40.06
N PRO A 476 -41.64 -9.83 39.73
CA PRO A 476 -41.39 -8.41 39.52
C PRO A 476 -41.16 -7.67 40.84
N ILE A 477 -40.11 -6.84 40.90
CA ILE A 477 -39.76 -5.95 42.00
C ILE A 477 -39.67 -4.52 41.45
N ALA A 478 -40.37 -3.58 42.09
CA ALA A 478 -40.31 -2.16 41.75
C ALA A 478 -39.33 -1.43 42.68
N LEU A 479 -38.32 -0.74 42.11
CA LEU A 479 -37.34 0.03 42.88
C LEU A 479 -37.33 1.50 42.42
N LYS A 480 -37.39 2.43 43.39
CA LYS A 480 -37.35 3.88 43.14
C LYS A 480 -35.92 4.35 42.86
N ARG A 481 -35.73 5.16 41.81
CA ARG A 481 -34.40 5.57 41.32
C ARG A 481 -33.87 6.80 42.07
N CYS A 482 -32.72 6.66 42.73
CA CYS A 482 -31.77 7.77 42.89
C CYS A 482 -30.75 7.69 41.74
N LEU A 483 -30.56 8.79 41.00
CA LEU A 483 -29.79 8.82 39.75
C LEU A 483 -28.40 8.17 39.87
N ILE A 484 -28.33 7.06 39.13
CA ILE A 484 -27.19 6.24 38.69
C ILE A 484 -26.58 5.37 39.80
N PRO A 485 -27.15 4.17 40.03
CA PRO A 485 -26.58 3.16 40.90
C PRO A 485 -26.05 1.96 40.09
N ILE A 486 -25.02 1.29 40.61
CA ILE A 486 -24.96 -0.18 40.51
C ILE A 486 -25.06 -0.67 41.94
N TRP A 487 -26.15 -1.38 42.24
CA TRP A 487 -26.30 -2.19 43.43
C TRP A 487 -25.79 -3.59 43.11
N ILE A 488 -24.91 -4.15 43.94
CA ILE A 488 -24.41 -5.52 43.81
C ILE A 488 -25.09 -6.35 44.89
N PRO A 489 -25.79 -7.45 44.57
CA PRO A 489 -26.28 -8.36 45.59
C PRO A 489 -25.09 -9.12 46.17
N LEU A 490 -24.91 -9.02 47.48
CA LEU A 490 -23.94 -9.79 48.24
C LEU A 490 -24.71 -10.53 49.34
N LEU A 491 -24.79 -11.85 49.18
CA LEU A 491 -25.16 -12.83 50.19
C LEU A 491 -26.68 -12.98 50.52
N ILE A 492 -27.16 -14.23 50.41
CA ILE A 492 -28.36 -14.74 51.09
C ILE A 492 -27.87 -15.40 52.39
N THR A 493 -28.22 -14.88 53.56
CA THR A 493 -27.55 -15.27 54.82
C THR A 493 -28.34 -16.14 55.79
N GLU A 494 -29.62 -16.46 55.59
CA GLU A 494 -30.26 -17.44 56.47
C GLU A 494 -31.46 -18.15 55.82
N ARG A 495 -31.45 -19.49 55.88
CA ARG A 495 -32.63 -20.34 55.67
C ARG A 495 -33.35 -20.49 57.02
N LYS A 496 -34.44 -19.76 57.20
CA LYS A 496 -35.53 -20.21 58.09
C LYS A 496 -36.83 -20.25 57.30
N ALA A 497 -37.43 -21.44 57.34
CA ALA A 497 -38.70 -21.85 56.74
C ALA A 497 -39.33 -20.83 55.75
N ARG A 498 -39.02 -21.02 54.47
CA ARG A 498 -39.72 -20.44 53.30
C ARG A 498 -39.46 -18.98 52.96
N THR A 499 -38.39 -18.33 53.43
CA THR A 499 -38.05 -16.95 53.02
C THR A 499 -36.58 -16.72 52.74
N ALA A 500 -36.26 -15.85 51.77
CA ALA A 500 -34.89 -15.40 51.46
C ALA A 500 -34.68 -13.93 51.86
N LEU A 501 -33.53 -13.64 52.47
CA LEU A 501 -33.07 -12.32 52.92
C LEU A 501 -31.96 -11.79 51.99
N LEU A 502 -32.00 -10.50 51.64
CA LEU A 502 -31.01 -9.83 50.79
C LEU A 502 -30.48 -8.55 51.48
N HIS A 503 -29.16 -8.38 51.56
CA HIS A 503 -28.49 -7.17 52.04
C HIS A 503 -27.89 -6.36 50.87
N LEU A 504 -28.02 -5.03 50.90
CA LEU A 504 -27.49 -4.12 49.89
C LEU A 504 -26.71 -2.97 50.55
N TYR A 505 -25.49 -2.67 50.06
CA TYR A 505 -24.62 -1.59 50.57
C TYR A 505 -24.43 -0.46 49.55
N LEU A 506 -24.29 0.78 50.06
CA LEU A 506 -24.04 1.99 49.28
C LEU A 506 -22.55 2.40 49.41
N SER A 507 -21.79 2.39 48.31
CA SER A 507 -20.41 2.90 48.30
C SER A 507 -20.38 4.34 47.81
N THR A 508 -20.54 5.28 48.72
CA THR A 508 -19.95 6.61 48.60
C THR A 508 -18.79 6.61 49.58
N GLY A 509 -17.57 6.98 49.16
CA GLY A 509 -16.35 6.85 49.98
C GLY A 509 -16.26 7.73 51.24
N VAL A 510 -17.33 7.79 52.03
CA VAL A 510 -17.37 8.28 53.41
C VAL A 510 -18.17 7.25 54.20
N GLU A 511 -17.57 6.78 55.31
CA GLU A 511 -18.11 5.78 56.23
C GLU A 511 -19.45 6.23 56.81
N ASP A 512 -20.57 5.75 56.26
CA ASP A 512 -21.81 5.48 56.99
C ASP A 512 -22.79 4.77 56.07
N SER A 513 -23.16 3.52 56.40
CA SER A 513 -24.18 2.78 55.65
C SER A 513 -25.04 1.91 56.57
N THR A 514 -26.35 2.17 56.57
CA THR A 514 -27.39 1.35 57.20
C THR A 514 -27.99 0.34 56.20
N PRO A 515 -28.20 -0.94 56.57
CA PRO A 515 -28.72 -1.97 55.69
C PRO A 515 -30.26 -1.90 55.50
N ILE A 516 -30.75 -2.38 54.36
CA ILE A 516 -32.18 -2.64 54.09
C ILE A 516 -32.40 -4.15 53.89
N THR A 517 -33.51 -4.66 54.42
CA THR A 517 -33.90 -6.09 54.40
C THR A 517 -35.16 -6.31 53.57
N LEU A 518 -35.17 -7.35 52.71
CA LEU A 518 -36.36 -7.77 51.93
C LEU A 518 -36.67 -9.25 52.15
N THR A 519 -37.96 -9.61 52.10
CA THR A 519 -38.49 -10.94 52.45
C THR A 519 -39.34 -11.51 51.31
N VAL A 520 -38.98 -12.68 50.76
CA VAL A 520 -39.71 -13.32 49.62
C VAL A 520 -40.08 -14.78 49.91
N PRO A 521 -41.35 -15.22 49.75
CA PRO A 521 -41.79 -16.59 50.09
C PRO A 521 -41.51 -17.67 49.02
N LEU A 522 -41.07 -18.87 49.41
CA LEU A 522 -40.78 -20.03 48.55
C LEU A 522 -41.86 -21.14 48.66
N PHE A 523 -42.27 -21.75 47.53
CA PHE A 523 -43.31 -22.80 47.45
C PHE A 523 -42.75 -24.26 47.44
N VAL A 524 -43.64 -25.22 47.72
CA VAL A 524 -43.38 -26.67 47.85
C VAL A 524 -43.11 -27.28 46.46
N GLY A 525 -41.88 -27.73 46.23
CA GLY A 525 -41.40 -28.27 44.95
C GLY A 525 -39.89 -28.12 44.77
N LEU A 526 -39.26 -27.24 45.56
CA LEU A 526 -37.81 -27.18 45.78
C LEU A 526 -37.45 -28.07 46.99
N SER A 527 -37.47 -29.40 46.86
CA SER A 527 -36.99 -30.31 47.91
C SER A 527 -35.63 -30.90 47.57
N SER A 528 -34.74 -30.82 48.58
CA SER A 528 -33.50 -31.59 48.83
C SER A 528 -32.60 -31.88 47.63
N ASP A 529 -31.39 -31.33 47.70
CA ASP A 529 -30.25 -31.49 46.80
C ASP A 529 -30.30 -30.70 45.49
N VAL A 530 -29.99 -29.39 45.59
CA VAL A 530 -29.35 -28.66 44.49
C VAL A 530 -28.38 -27.63 45.07
N THR A 531 -27.11 -27.81 44.70
CA THR A 531 -25.90 -27.01 44.93
C THR A 531 -25.90 -25.70 44.14
N ASP A 532 -25.33 -24.65 44.75
CA ASP A 532 -24.68 -23.49 44.12
C ASP A 532 -25.43 -22.64 43.08
N TYR A 533 -25.67 -21.37 43.44
CA TYR A 533 -26.10 -20.33 42.50
C TYR A 533 -24.90 -19.49 42.07
N THR A 534 -24.50 -19.57 40.79
CA THR A 534 -23.48 -18.71 40.17
C THR A 534 -23.95 -18.12 38.84
N CYS A 535 -23.37 -16.97 38.47
CA CYS A 535 -23.51 -16.36 37.16
C CYS A 535 -22.13 -16.44 36.48
N GLU A 536 -21.95 -17.39 35.56
CA GLU A 536 -20.66 -17.73 34.96
C GLU A 536 -20.56 -17.36 33.47
N ALA A 537 -19.34 -17.02 33.05
CA ALA A 537 -19.00 -16.68 31.67
C ALA A 537 -18.79 -17.96 30.85
N LEU A 538 -19.50 -18.04 29.74
CA LEU A 538 -19.76 -19.25 29.00
C LEU A 538 -18.68 -19.67 27.96
N PHE A 539 -17.41 -19.26 28.06
CA PHE A 539 -16.42 -19.47 26.98
C PHE A 539 -15.36 -20.57 27.19
N GLN A 540 -15.34 -21.26 28.34
CA GLN A 540 -14.38 -22.36 28.56
C GLN A 540 -14.65 -23.60 27.70
N ASP A 541 -15.93 -23.87 27.38
CA ASP A 541 -16.34 -25.10 26.70
C ASP A 541 -16.31 -25.03 25.17
N MET A 542 -15.81 -23.93 24.59
CA MET A 542 -15.72 -23.84 23.13
C MET A 542 -14.56 -24.68 22.59
N THR A 543 -14.90 -25.59 21.68
CA THR A 543 -13.95 -26.33 20.85
C THR A 543 -13.26 -25.40 19.85
N GLN A 544 -12.09 -25.81 19.36
CA GLN A 544 -11.37 -25.07 18.31
C GLN A 544 -12.21 -24.91 17.03
N ASN A 545 -13.09 -25.88 16.75
CA ASN A 545 -14.05 -25.82 15.65
C ASN A 545 -15.12 -24.74 15.86
N GLU A 546 -15.58 -24.51 17.09
CA GLU A 546 -16.57 -23.45 17.38
C GLU A 546 -15.95 -22.06 17.27
N VAL A 547 -14.68 -21.90 17.67
CA VAL A 547 -13.90 -20.67 17.43
C VAL A 547 -13.72 -20.42 15.92
N TYR A 548 -13.48 -21.49 15.15
CA TYR A 548 -13.41 -21.42 13.68
C TYR A 548 -14.75 -21.02 13.05
N LEU A 549 -15.86 -21.58 13.51
CA LEU A 549 -17.21 -21.23 13.03
C LEU A 549 -17.60 -19.79 13.37
N LEU A 550 -17.20 -19.29 14.54
CA LEU A 550 -17.32 -17.89 14.95
C LEU A 550 -16.61 -16.96 13.96
N TYR A 551 -15.36 -17.30 13.62
CA TYR A 551 -14.56 -16.59 12.62
C TYR A 551 -15.22 -16.63 11.22
N GLY A 552 -15.61 -17.82 10.75
CA GLY A 552 -16.23 -17.99 9.43
C GLY A 552 -17.52 -17.20 9.27
N LYS A 553 -18.38 -17.17 10.30
CA LYS A 553 -19.58 -16.34 10.30
C LYS A 553 -19.25 -14.85 10.25
N ALA A 554 -18.26 -14.38 11.02
CA ALA A 554 -17.91 -12.96 11.07
C ALA A 554 -17.43 -12.43 9.72
N CYS A 555 -16.71 -13.27 8.97
CA CYS A 555 -16.23 -12.96 7.63
C CYS A 555 -17.33 -12.86 6.57
N ILE A 556 -18.50 -13.49 6.80
CA ILE A 556 -19.65 -13.41 5.89
C ILE A 556 -20.38 -12.07 6.03
N HIS A 557 -20.33 -11.44 7.21
CA HIS A 557 -21.04 -10.19 7.50
C HIS A 557 -20.19 -8.92 7.35
N SER A 558 -18.88 -9.02 7.18
CA SER A 558 -17.98 -7.88 6.92
C SER A 558 -17.82 -7.51 5.43
N LEU A 559 -18.68 -8.04 4.55
CA LEU A 559 -18.59 -7.82 3.10
C LEU A 559 -19.37 -6.57 2.63
N SER A 560 -18.65 -5.51 2.26
CA SER A 560 -19.04 -4.67 1.11
C SER A 560 -18.33 -5.18 -0.15
N PRO A 561 -18.98 -5.17 -1.32
CA PRO A 561 -18.41 -5.71 -2.55
C PRO A 561 -17.40 -4.72 -3.14
N GLY A 562 -16.18 -4.73 -2.62
CA GLY A 562 -14.98 -4.19 -3.27
C GLY A 562 -14.12 -5.35 -3.81
N PRO A 563 -13.30 -5.12 -4.86
CA PRO A 563 -12.62 -6.18 -5.59
C PRO A 563 -11.62 -6.92 -4.68
N ARG A 564 -11.68 -8.26 -4.69
CA ARG A 564 -10.77 -9.13 -3.94
C ARG A 564 -9.43 -9.26 -4.67
N PRO A 565 -8.33 -9.30 -3.91
CA PRO A 565 -7.27 -10.29 -4.14
C PRO A 565 -7.07 -11.17 -2.89
N SER A 566 -6.45 -12.33 -3.12
CA SER A 566 -6.38 -13.54 -2.29
C SER A 566 -5.51 -13.46 -1.01
N TYR A 567 -5.53 -12.36 -0.26
CA TYR A 567 -4.64 -12.15 0.91
C TYR A 567 -5.41 -12.04 2.22
N ASP A 568 -5.91 -13.16 2.75
CA ASP A 568 -6.63 -13.14 4.05
C ASP A 568 -5.71 -12.91 5.26
N PHE A 569 -4.39 -13.08 5.06
CA PHE A 569 -3.36 -12.87 6.07
C PHE A 569 -2.24 -12.00 5.53
N TYR A 570 -1.75 -11.09 6.37
CA TYR A 570 -0.63 -10.21 6.06
C TYR A 570 0.50 -10.35 7.08
N PRO A 571 1.78 -10.33 6.62
CA PRO A 571 2.91 -10.38 7.51
C PRO A 571 3.06 -9.04 8.24
N VAL A 572 3.15 -9.09 9.57
CA VAL A 572 3.49 -7.95 10.42
C VAL A 572 4.75 -8.25 11.21
N THR A 573 5.68 -7.30 11.24
CA THR A 573 6.91 -7.39 12.05
C THR A 573 6.72 -6.81 13.45
N HIS A 574 5.71 -5.95 13.64
CA HIS A 574 5.48 -5.24 14.89
C HIS A 574 3.99 -5.20 15.27
N LEU A 575 3.73 -5.25 16.58
CA LEU A 575 2.45 -4.87 17.18
C LEU A 575 2.55 -3.43 17.65
N TYR A 576 1.47 -2.66 17.54
CA TYR A 576 1.53 -1.23 17.81
C TYR A 576 0.46 -0.74 18.79
N ARG A 577 0.80 0.31 19.53
CA ARG A 577 -0.13 0.99 20.45
C ARG A 577 -0.10 2.49 20.16
N SER A 578 -1.28 3.06 19.93
CA SER A 578 -1.42 4.49 19.67
C SER A 578 -1.86 5.22 20.93
N LYS A 579 -1.12 6.26 21.33
CA LYS A 579 -1.39 7.10 22.50
C LYS A 579 -0.94 8.54 22.24
N PRO A 580 -1.44 9.53 22.98
CA PRO A 580 -0.95 10.89 22.85
C PRO A 580 0.54 10.97 23.21
N ILE A 581 1.29 11.86 22.59
CA ILE A 581 2.73 12.06 22.90
C ILE A 581 3.01 12.20 24.41
N LEU A 582 2.12 12.89 25.14
CA LEU A 582 2.26 13.10 26.58
C LEU A 582 2.32 11.80 27.38
N TYR A 583 1.62 10.74 26.95
CA TYR A 583 1.66 9.44 27.61
C TYR A 583 3.05 8.80 27.51
N PHE A 584 3.69 8.89 26.35
CA PHE A 584 5.04 8.34 26.18
C PHE A 584 6.07 9.20 26.90
N LEU A 585 5.92 10.52 26.87
CA LEU A 585 6.80 11.43 27.63
C LEU A 585 6.71 11.18 29.14
N ASP A 586 5.50 10.94 29.66
CA ASP A 586 5.29 10.59 31.08
C ASP A 586 6.01 9.28 31.43
N ILE A 587 5.89 8.24 30.61
CA ILE A 587 6.60 6.98 30.80
C ILE A 587 8.12 7.20 30.82
N PHE A 588 8.66 8.01 29.89
CA PHE A 588 10.10 8.25 29.82
C PHE A 588 10.63 9.10 30.98
N ASN A 589 9.87 10.10 31.40
CA ASN A 589 10.33 11.07 32.39
C ASN A 589 10.03 10.64 33.83
N ASN A 590 8.91 9.94 34.06
CA ASN A 590 8.40 9.68 35.41
C ASN A 590 8.41 8.18 35.77
N SER A 591 8.31 7.28 34.79
CA SER A 591 8.28 5.81 35.03
C SER A 591 9.59 5.11 34.64
N GLY A 592 10.68 5.85 34.38
CA GLY A 592 11.97 5.28 33.97
C GLY A 592 11.92 4.48 32.67
N GLY A 593 10.97 4.78 31.78
CA GLY A 593 10.74 4.06 30.54
C GLY A 593 9.90 2.78 30.68
N ILE A 594 9.34 2.50 31.86
CA ILE A 594 8.50 1.32 32.11
C ILE A 594 7.04 1.65 31.80
N MET A 595 6.45 0.92 30.86
CA MET A 595 5.02 0.92 30.61
C MET A 595 4.36 -0.10 31.54
N GLU A 596 3.74 0.39 32.61
CA GLU A 596 3.09 -0.44 33.62
C GLU A 596 1.72 -0.95 33.17
N LYS A 597 1.42 -2.22 33.51
CA LYS A 597 0.14 -2.88 33.27
C LYS A 597 -0.98 -2.22 34.07
N TYR A 598 -2.14 -2.08 33.43
CA TYR A 598 -3.33 -1.51 34.06
C TYR A 598 -4.50 -2.49 34.04
N ILE A 599 -5.43 -2.32 34.97
CA ILE A 599 -6.69 -3.05 34.97
C ILE A 599 -7.60 -2.48 33.88
N LYS A 600 -8.11 -3.33 33.01
CA LYS A 600 -9.15 -2.94 32.04
C LYS A 600 -10.40 -2.45 32.80
N ASN A 601 -10.71 -1.16 32.68
CA ASN A 601 -11.90 -0.52 33.24
C ASN A 601 -13.19 -1.01 32.52
N LEU A 602 -14.39 -0.66 33.03
CA LEU A 602 -15.70 -1.06 32.46
C LEU A 602 -16.00 -0.45 31.06
N GLY A 603 -15.00 0.02 30.33
CA GLY A 603 -15.18 0.64 29.02
C GLY A 603 -15.52 -0.34 27.90
N GLY A 604 -15.47 -1.65 28.15
CA GLY A 604 -15.94 -2.70 27.23
C GLY A 604 -17.28 -3.31 27.66
N ASP A 605 -17.80 -4.27 26.89
CA ASP A 605 -19.02 -5.01 27.27
C ASP A 605 -18.87 -5.55 28.71
N PRO A 606 -19.85 -5.33 29.62
CA PRO A 606 -19.81 -5.86 30.98
C PRO A 606 -19.56 -7.37 31.05
N ALA A 607 -19.88 -8.12 29.98
CA ALA A 607 -19.63 -9.55 29.83
C ALA A 607 -18.19 -9.90 29.39
N SER A 608 -17.32 -8.92 29.14
CA SER A 608 -15.92 -9.16 28.76
C SER A 608 -15.18 -9.82 29.94
N THR A 609 -14.63 -11.00 29.70
CA THR A 609 -13.93 -11.85 30.69
C THR A 609 -12.70 -11.18 31.32
N LEU A 610 -12.23 -10.08 30.72
CA LEU A 610 -11.04 -9.33 31.15
C LEU A 610 -11.36 -8.13 32.06
N ASN A 611 -12.61 -7.65 32.09
CA ASN A 611 -12.96 -6.42 32.79
C ASN A 611 -12.77 -6.55 34.30
N ARG A 612 -12.01 -5.63 34.90
CA ARG A 612 -11.72 -5.56 36.35
C ARG A 612 -11.07 -6.80 36.98
N ARG A 613 -10.52 -7.71 36.16
CA ARG A 613 -10.00 -9.01 36.65
C ARG A 613 -8.57 -9.35 36.20
N LEU A 614 -8.07 -8.72 35.14
CA LEU A 614 -6.71 -8.97 34.63
C LEU A 614 -5.98 -7.65 34.34
N HIS A 615 -4.72 -7.57 34.78
CA HIS A 615 -3.83 -6.45 34.44
C HIS A 615 -3.11 -6.72 33.12
N GLY A 616 -2.97 -5.70 32.29
CA GLY A 616 -2.20 -5.80 31.06
C GLY A 616 -2.20 -4.53 30.21
N LEU A 617 -1.64 -4.65 29.02
CA LEU A 617 -1.42 -3.59 28.04
C LEU A 617 -2.07 -3.96 26.71
N PHE A 618 -2.83 -3.04 26.12
CA PHE A 618 -3.49 -3.27 24.82
C PHE A 618 -2.61 -2.83 23.64
N PHE A 619 -2.47 -3.73 22.67
CA PHE A 619 -1.82 -3.50 21.38
C PHE A 619 -2.79 -3.87 20.25
N SER A 620 -2.62 -3.25 19.09
CA SER A 620 -3.31 -3.61 17.87
C SER A 620 -2.34 -4.31 16.93
N SER A 621 -2.85 -5.27 16.18
CA SER A 621 -2.12 -5.95 15.12
C SER A 621 -2.74 -5.72 13.75
N SER A 622 -3.74 -4.85 13.62
CA SER A 622 -4.42 -4.61 12.35
C SER A 622 -3.47 -4.06 11.30
N ALA A 623 -3.51 -4.61 10.09
CA ALA A 623 -2.84 -4.07 8.92
C ALA A 623 -3.88 -3.58 7.90
N ASP A 624 -3.55 -2.49 7.22
CA ASP A 624 -4.27 -2.03 6.05
C ASP A 624 -4.13 -3.08 4.92
N PRO A 625 -5.24 -3.57 4.34
CA PRO A 625 -5.19 -4.64 3.34
C PRO A 625 -4.46 -4.27 2.05
N LEU A 626 -4.27 -2.98 1.74
CA LEU A 626 -3.59 -2.57 0.50
C LEU A 626 -2.08 -2.44 0.71
N THR A 627 -1.67 -2.01 1.91
CA THR A 627 -0.28 -1.66 2.20
C THR A 627 0.43 -2.63 3.14
N GLY A 628 -0.31 -3.49 3.84
CA GLY A 628 0.23 -4.38 4.89
C GLY A 628 0.76 -3.62 6.12
N GLN A 629 0.59 -2.30 6.17
CA GLN A 629 1.07 -1.43 7.25
C GLN A 629 -0.05 -1.11 8.25
N PRO A 630 0.29 -0.76 9.50
CA PRO A 630 -0.69 -0.21 10.44
C PRO A 630 -1.47 0.98 9.85
N PRO A 631 -2.79 1.14 10.13
CA PRO A 631 -3.62 2.21 9.59
C PRO A 631 -2.97 3.60 9.73
N ALA A 632 -3.09 4.43 8.70
CA ALA A 632 -2.45 5.75 8.65
C ALA A 632 -3.03 6.77 9.66
N VAL A 633 -4.22 6.49 10.19
CA VAL A 633 -4.91 7.33 11.19
C VAL A 633 -5.11 6.61 12.52
N SER A 634 -5.17 7.37 13.61
CA SER A 634 -5.40 6.88 14.97
C SER A 634 -6.49 7.69 15.68
N TYR A 635 -7.39 6.99 16.37
CA TYR A 635 -8.41 7.59 17.24
C TYR A 635 -7.92 7.83 18.68
N TYR A 636 -6.81 7.18 19.06
CA TYR A 636 -6.35 7.10 20.46
C TYR A 636 -5.22 8.08 20.79
N GLY A 637 -4.58 8.65 19.77
CA GLY A 637 -3.48 9.60 19.93
C GLY A 637 -2.61 9.71 18.69
N ASP A 638 -1.74 10.71 18.70
CA ASP A 638 -0.88 11.15 17.60
C ASP A 638 0.49 10.43 17.54
N GLN A 639 0.80 9.62 18.56
CA GLN A 639 2.02 8.82 18.59
C GLN A 639 1.70 7.34 18.63
N ARG A 640 2.55 6.56 17.99
CA ARG A 640 2.44 5.11 17.90
C ARG A 640 3.79 4.50 18.23
N ILE A 641 3.80 3.65 19.25
CA ILE A 641 4.92 2.75 19.50
C ILE A 641 4.68 1.45 18.76
N HIS A 642 5.70 0.99 18.05
CA HIS A 642 5.77 -0.31 17.41
C HIS A 642 6.72 -1.19 18.23
N ILE A 643 6.27 -2.36 18.63
CA ILE A 643 7.05 -3.34 19.40
C ILE A 643 7.18 -4.59 18.55
N HIS A 644 8.42 -5.07 18.41
CA HIS A 644 8.72 -6.22 17.58
C HIS A 644 7.91 -7.44 18.02
N ILE A 645 7.19 -8.06 17.09
CA ILE A 645 6.26 -9.14 17.42
C ILE A 645 6.98 -10.33 18.02
N GLY A 646 8.24 -10.55 17.63
CA GLY A 646 9.03 -11.63 18.17
C GLY A 646 9.42 -11.49 19.64
N PHE A 647 9.32 -10.29 20.22
CA PHE A 647 9.42 -10.09 21.67
C PHE A 647 8.11 -10.44 22.37
N MET A 648 6.96 -10.16 21.75
CA MET A 648 5.65 -10.37 22.35
C MET A 648 5.13 -11.80 22.20
N ILE A 649 5.52 -12.50 21.12
CA ILE A 649 5.14 -13.88 20.82
C ILE A 649 6.42 -14.70 20.66
N ASP A 650 6.84 -15.34 21.76
CA ASP A 650 7.95 -16.29 21.79
C ASP A 650 7.59 -17.57 22.55
N GLN A 651 8.51 -18.53 22.59
CA GLN A 651 8.28 -19.84 23.20
C GLN A 651 8.02 -19.81 24.71
N SER A 652 8.32 -18.69 25.39
CA SER A 652 8.09 -18.53 26.84
C SER A 652 6.66 -18.06 27.17
N ARG A 653 5.82 -17.79 26.17
CA ARG A 653 4.48 -17.21 26.35
C ARG A 653 3.36 -18.11 25.85
N ASN A 654 2.17 -17.96 26.44
CA ASN A 654 0.94 -18.61 26.00
C ASN A 654 0.02 -17.59 25.32
N LEU A 655 -0.82 -18.08 24.40
CA LEU A 655 -1.81 -17.29 23.68
C LEU A 655 -3.22 -17.83 23.99
N TYR A 656 -4.12 -16.94 24.39
CA TYR A 656 -5.50 -17.29 24.72
C TYR A 656 -6.51 -16.47 23.92
N PHE A 657 -7.62 -17.08 23.56
CA PHE A 657 -8.78 -16.39 23.01
C PHE A 657 -9.60 -15.77 24.16
N ALA A 658 -9.76 -14.45 24.14
CA ALA A 658 -10.44 -13.72 25.22
C ALA A 658 -11.89 -13.38 24.89
N ASP A 659 -12.13 -12.73 23.75
CA ASP A 659 -13.45 -12.20 23.39
C ASP A 659 -13.56 -11.94 21.88
N PHE A 660 -14.82 -11.90 21.41
CA PHE A 660 -15.20 -11.53 20.05
C PHE A 660 -16.36 -10.54 20.11
N TYR A 661 -16.21 -9.37 19.51
CA TYR A 661 -17.25 -8.34 19.55
C TYR A 661 -17.27 -7.47 18.30
N CYS A 662 -18.37 -6.74 18.13
CA CYS A 662 -18.71 -6.01 16.93
C CYS A 662 -18.70 -4.51 17.22
N HIS A 663 -18.07 -3.71 16.36
CA HIS A 663 -18.09 -2.25 16.44
C HIS A 663 -18.62 -1.68 15.12
N TYR A 664 -19.89 -1.25 15.12
CA TYR A 664 -20.67 -0.89 13.92
C TYR A 664 -20.73 -2.03 12.88
N VAL A 665 -19.92 -1.93 11.82
CA VAL A 665 -19.82 -2.88 10.70
C VAL A 665 -18.57 -3.77 10.76
N ASN A 666 -17.65 -3.53 11.71
CA ASN A 666 -16.38 -4.25 11.80
C ASN A 666 -16.34 -5.18 13.02
N HIS A 667 -15.80 -6.38 12.83
CA HIS A 667 -15.61 -7.37 13.90
C HIS A 667 -14.22 -7.26 14.53
N ARG A 668 -14.13 -7.41 15.85
CA ARG A 668 -12.90 -7.38 16.65
C ARG A 668 -12.70 -8.68 17.42
N VAL A 669 -11.46 -9.15 17.46
CA VAL A 669 -11.00 -10.30 18.26
C VAL A 669 -10.01 -9.80 19.29
N THR A 670 -10.18 -10.17 20.55
CA THR A 670 -9.18 -9.93 21.58
C THR A 670 -8.47 -11.24 21.95
N LEU A 671 -7.15 -11.22 21.86
CA LEU A 671 -6.25 -12.28 22.29
C LEU A 671 -5.52 -11.84 23.56
N VAL A 672 -5.23 -12.78 24.48
CA VAL A 672 -4.39 -12.53 25.65
C VAL A 672 -3.07 -13.25 25.50
N ILE A 673 -1.97 -12.55 25.74
CA ILE A 673 -0.63 -13.11 25.79
C ILE A 673 -0.13 -13.05 27.23
N THR A 674 0.23 -14.20 27.78
CA THR A 674 0.74 -14.35 29.16
C THR A 674 2.14 -14.97 29.17
N LEU A 675 2.95 -14.63 30.18
CA LEU A 675 4.17 -15.37 30.47
C LEU A 675 3.80 -16.74 31.05
N LYS A 676 4.37 -17.83 30.51
CA LYS A 676 4.09 -19.20 31.00
C LYS A 676 4.38 -19.31 32.49
N GLY A 677 3.39 -19.79 33.25
CA GLY A 677 3.52 -19.98 34.70
C GLY A 677 3.29 -18.73 35.56
N SER A 678 2.97 -17.57 34.97
CA SER A 678 2.57 -16.38 35.73
C SER A 678 1.18 -16.52 36.37
N GLU A 679 0.84 -15.66 37.33
CA GLU A 679 -0.52 -15.58 37.90
C GLU A 679 -1.59 -15.29 36.84
N ALA A 680 -1.24 -14.43 35.86
CA ALA A 680 -2.10 -14.14 34.72
C ALA A 680 -2.32 -15.38 33.83
N ASP A 681 -1.29 -16.21 33.66
CA ASP A 681 -1.38 -17.47 32.92
C ASP A 681 -2.27 -18.49 33.65
N ALA A 682 -2.14 -18.62 34.97
CA ALA A 682 -3.02 -19.46 35.78
C ALA A 682 -4.49 -18.99 35.71
N PHE A 683 -4.71 -17.67 35.80
CA PHE A 683 -6.03 -17.07 35.64
C PHE A 683 -6.64 -17.38 34.27
N CYS A 684 -5.86 -17.18 33.19
CA CYS A 684 -6.30 -17.41 31.82
C CYS A 684 -6.54 -18.90 31.54
N ARG A 685 -5.64 -19.78 31.96
CA ARG A 685 -5.77 -21.23 31.74
C ARG A 685 -7.04 -21.82 32.35
N GLN A 686 -7.48 -21.27 33.48
CA GLN A 686 -8.72 -21.69 34.13
C GLN A 686 -9.98 -21.11 33.50
N ARG A 687 -9.90 -20.11 32.60
CA ARG A 687 -11.06 -19.28 32.20
C ARG A 687 -11.20 -19.02 30.71
N LEU A 688 -10.10 -19.13 29.96
CA LEU A 688 -9.98 -18.77 28.56
C LEU A 688 -9.46 -19.97 27.75
N ARG A 689 -9.88 -20.04 26.49
CA ARG A 689 -9.44 -21.08 25.58
C ARG A 689 -8.01 -20.81 25.12
N ALA A 690 -7.09 -21.76 25.33
CA ALA A 690 -5.76 -21.69 24.76
C ALA A 690 -5.80 -21.84 23.22
N LEU A 691 -5.01 -21.03 22.53
CA LEU A 691 -4.79 -21.10 21.09
C LEU A 691 -3.37 -21.62 20.81
N ASP A 692 -3.19 -22.26 19.67
CA ASP A 692 -1.85 -22.61 19.18
C ASP A 692 -1.12 -21.33 18.73
N PRO A 693 0.01 -20.94 19.36
CA PRO A 693 0.76 -19.74 18.97
C PRO A 693 1.45 -19.86 17.60
N ALA A 694 1.71 -21.10 17.14
CA ALA A 694 2.38 -21.37 15.88
C ALA A 694 1.40 -21.39 14.70
N TYR A 695 0.14 -21.78 14.93
CA TYR A 695 -0.87 -21.87 13.87
C TYR A 695 -2.31 -21.66 14.37
N ASN A 696 -2.86 -20.45 14.15
CA ASN A 696 -4.26 -20.14 14.43
C ASN A 696 -4.82 -19.10 13.44
N GLU A 697 -6.13 -18.99 13.37
CA GLU A 697 -6.84 -18.19 12.35
C GLU A 697 -6.78 -16.67 12.54
N PHE A 698 -6.21 -16.16 13.65
CA PHE A 698 -6.25 -14.74 14.00
C PHE A 698 -4.88 -14.08 13.93
N LEU A 699 -3.90 -14.66 14.61
CA LEU A 699 -2.54 -14.13 14.74
C LEU A 699 -1.58 -15.24 15.11
N TYR A 700 -0.68 -15.61 14.20
CA TYR A 700 0.30 -16.67 14.44
C TYR A 700 1.69 -16.31 13.93
N ARG A 701 2.72 -16.85 14.60
CA ARG A 701 4.12 -16.65 14.25
C ARG A 701 4.84 -17.99 14.28
N ARG A 702 5.55 -18.35 13.21
CA ARG A 702 6.42 -19.53 13.24
C ARG A 702 7.67 -19.26 14.09
N PRO A 703 8.18 -20.24 14.86
CA PRO A 703 9.30 -20.05 15.78
C PRO A 703 10.57 -19.42 15.17
N HIS A 704 10.80 -19.61 13.87
CA HIS A 704 12.00 -19.17 13.16
C HIS A 704 11.80 -17.91 12.30
N GLU A 705 10.58 -17.37 12.23
CA GLU A 705 10.27 -16.21 11.39
C GLU A 705 10.30 -14.91 12.22
N HIS A 706 10.78 -13.82 11.62
CA HIS A 706 10.85 -12.50 12.27
C HIS A 706 9.54 -11.69 12.17
N TYR A 707 8.52 -12.25 11.51
CA TYR A 707 7.21 -11.65 11.32
C TYR A 707 6.12 -12.65 11.75
N ALA A 708 4.92 -12.15 12.03
CA ALA A 708 3.73 -12.97 12.26
C ALA A 708 2.71 -12.70 11.16
N MET A 709 1.80 -13.63 10.92
CA MET A 709 0.67 -13.45 10.02
C MET A 709 -0.55 -12.99 10.82
N VAL A 710 -1.11 -11.83 10.48
CA VAL A 710 -2.37 -11.31 11.05
C VAL A 710 -3.48 -11.44 10.01
N ASN A 711 -4.65 -11.89 10.46
CA ASN A 711 -5.84 -11.93 9.64
C ASN A 711 -6.43 -10.53 9.41
N THR A 712 -6.64 -10.13 8.16
CA THR A 712 -7.16 -8.79 7.81
C THR A 712 -8.68 -8.68 7.79
N LYS A 713 -9.42 -9.80 7.85
CA LYS A 713 -10.89 -9.81 7.87
C LYS A 713 -11.49 -9.40 9.21
N VAL A 714 -10.69 -9.42 10.26
CA VAL A 714 -11.06 -9.02 11.62
C VAL A 714 -10.01 -8.07 12.18
N THR A 715 -10.41 -7.14 13.03
CA THR A 715 -9.44 -6.34 13.79
C THR A 715 -8.96 -7.16 14.99
N VAL A 716 -7.70 -7.57 14.97
CA VAL A 716 -7.09 -8.30 16.08
C VAL A 716 -6.46 -7.33 17.09
N GLU A 717 -6.85 -7.49 18.34
CA GLU A 717 -6.34 -6.78 19.52
C GLU A 717 -5.61 -7.77 20.42
N VAL A 718 -4.48 -7.34 20.96
CA VAL A 718 -3.63 -8.15 21.83
C VAL A 718 -3.57 -7.50 23.20
N PHE A 719 -3.94 -8.26 24.23
CA PHE A 719 -3.79 -7.89 25.63
C PHE A 719 -2.57 -8.61 26.21
N TYR A 720 -1.52 -7.86 26.48
CA TYR A 720 -0.23 -8.37 26.95
C TYR A 720 -0.09 -8.14 28.45
N THR A 721 0.13 -9.19 29.25
CA THR A 721 -0.02 -9.12 30.72
C THR A 721 1.20 -8.66 31.50
N GLU A 722 2.34 -8.50 30.83
CA GLU A 722 3.59 -8.09 31.47
C GLU A 722 3.88 -6.60 31.25
N ASP A 723 4.64 -6.00 32.16
CA ASP A 723 5.17 -4.66 32.01
C ASP A 723 6.21 -4.62 30.87
N ILE A 724 6.35 -3.46 30.22
CA ILE A 724 7.27 -3.30 29.10
C ILE A 724 8.25 -2.16 29.37
N ASN A 725 9.53 -2.48 29.42
CA ASN A 725 10.58 -1.46 29.46
C ASN A 725 10.86 -0.94 28.04
N ILE A 726 10.20 0.14 27.67
CA ILE A 726 10.31 0.77 26.35
C ILE A 726 11.74 1.23 26.08
N PHE A 727 12.39 1.84 27.08
CA PHE A 727 13.73 2.38 26.92
C PHE A 727 14.75 1.29 26.53
N ARG A 728 14.66 0.12 27.18
CA ARG A 728 15.47 -1.05 26.84
C ARG A 728 15.15 -1.55 25.43
N LEU A 729 13.87 -1.63 25.05
CA LEU A 729 13.48 -2.10 23.72
C LEU A 729 13.95 -1.15 22.61
N LEU A 730 13.86 0.17 22.81
CA LEU A 730 14.39 1.17 21.89
C LEU A 730 15.92 1.03 21.73
N ARG A 731 16.66 0.86 22.84
CA ARG A 731 18.12 0.64 22.81
C ARG A 731 18.53 -0.63 22.07
N LEU A 732 17.70 -1.67 22.13
CA LEU A 732 17.94 -2.96 21.47
C LEU A 732 17.37 -3.03 20.04
N ASN A 733 16.83 -1.93 19.49
CA ASN A 733 16.14 -1.89 18.19
C ASN A 733 14.97 -2.90 18.10
N LEU A 734 14.33 -3.21 19.22
CA LEU A 734 13.14 -4.07 19.31
C LEU A 734 11.84 -3.27 19.42
N ALA A 735 11.92 -1.94 19.42
CA ALA A 735 10.79 -1.04 19.32
C ALA A 735 11.19 0.24 18.59
N TYR A 736 10.21 0.97 18.05
CA TYR A 736 10.40 2.34 17.56
C TYR A 736 9.09 3.15 17.67
N LEU A 737 9.22 4.47 17.69
CA LEU A 737 8.09 5.40 17.75
C LEU A 737 7.86 6.05 16.38
N THR A 738 6.59 6.26 16.04
CA THR A 738 6.17 6.97 14.82
C THR A 738 5.05 7.92 15.16
N SER A 739 4.98 9.04 14.45
CA SER A 739 3.83 9.94 14.51
C SER A 739 2.74 9.47 13.54
N VAL A 740 1.49 9.58 13.96
CA VAL A 740 0.31 9.10 13.21
C VAL A 740 -0.73 10.19 13.20
N GLN A 741 -1.42 10.35 12.08
CA GLN A 741 -2.45 11.37 11.95
C GLN A 741 -3.62 11.05 12.90
N GLN A 742 -3.97 11.99 13.77
CA GLN A 742 -5.13 11.84 14.64
C GLN A 742 -6.42 12.08 13.83
N SER A 743 -7.40 11.20 13.96
CA SER A 743 -8.70 11.39 13.30
C SER A 743 -9.46 12.60 13.87
N SER A 744 -10.06 13.42 13.00
CA SER A 744 -10.83 14.63 13.35
C SER A 744 -12.14 14.31 14.09
N ASN A 745 -12.60 13.06 14.03
CA ASN A 745 -13.78 12.57 14.74
C ASN A 745 -13.42 12.10 16.16
N ALA A 746 -12.94 13.03 16.99
CA ALA A 746 -12.48 12.76 18.36
C ALA A 746 -13.59 12.31 19.33
N GLU A 747 -14.87 12.31 18.91
CA GLU A 747 -15.98 11.72 19.66
C GLU A 747 -15.91 10.18 19.69
N LEU A 748 -15.10 9.56 18.83
CA LEU A 748 -14.71 8.15 18.91
C LEU A 748 -13.51 7.91 19.88
N LYS A 749 -13.29 8.80 20.87
CA LYS A 749 -12.37 8.54 21.99
C LYS A 749 -12.96 7.43 22.87
N THR A 750 -12.93 6.19 22.41
CA THR A 750 -13.81 5.11 22.90
C THR A 750 -15.25 5.62 22.92
N VAL A 751 -16.14 5.14 22.04
CA VAL A 751 -17.52 5.05 22.54
C VAL A 751 -17.42 4.07 23.70
N ILE A 752 -17.36 4.61 24.91
CA ILE A 752 -17.23 3.88 26.16
C ILE A 752 -18.43 2.95 26.19
N GLY A 753 -18.18 1.65 26.10
CA GLY A 753 -19.22 0.63 26.21
C GLY A 753 -20.34 0.77 25.19
N LEU A 754 -20.05 0.81 23.88
CA LEU A 754 -21.06 0.28 22.95
C LEU A 754 -21.28 -1.20 23.33
N PRO A 755 -22.47 -1.58 23.80
CA PRO A 755 -22.75 -2.97 24.12
C PRO A 755 -22.57 -3.80 22.86
N LYS A 756 -22.22 -5.10 23.00
CA LYS A 756 -22.32 -6.03 21.88
C LYS A 756 -23.67 -5.79 21.20
N ARG A 757 -23.64 -5.58 19.88
CA ARG A 757 -24.86 -5.35 19.08
C ARG A 757 -25.82 -6.51 19.38
N ILE A 758 -26.91 -6.26 20.09
CA ILE A 758 -27.75 -7.31 20.72
C ILE A 758 -28.35 -8.27 19.68
N ASP A 759 -28.52 -7.77 18.46
CA ASP A 759 -29.00 -8.44 17.25
C ASP A 759 -27.92 -9.22 16.48
N CYS A 760 -26.63 -9.07 16.81
CA CYS A 760 -25.58 -9.78 16.11
C CYS A 760 -25.56 -11.27 16.48
N LYS A 761 -25.99 -12.10 15.53
CA LYS A 761 -26.06 -13.57 15.64
C LYS A 761 -24.69 -14.26 15.82
N ILE A 762 -23.59 -13.52 15.70
CA ILE A 762 -22.21 -14.02 15.74
C ILE A 762 -21.49 -13.60 17.02
N CYS A 763 -21.53 -12.31 17.35
CA CYS A 763 -20.92 -11.77 18.57
C CYS A 763 -21.67 -12.24 19.84
N ASN A 764 -22.94 -12.63 19.71
CA ASN A 764 -23.82 -13.06 20.81
C ASN A 764 -24.20 -14.54 20.72
N ILE A 765 -23.26 -15.43 20.43
CA ILE A 765 -23.51 -16.87 20.18
C ILE A 765 -24.14 -17.65 21.36
N LYS A 766 -24.60 -17.00 22.42
CA LYS A 766 -25.36 -17.63 23.51
C LYS A 766 -26.65 -16.92 23.88
N LYS A 767 -27.45 -16.51 22.88
CA LYS A 767 -28.89 -16.71 23.06
C LYS A 767 -29.14 -18.19 22.76
N PRO A 768 -29.53 -19.03 23.75
CA PRO A 768 -30.05 -20.34 23.40
C PRO A 768 -31.22 -20.12 22.42
N LEU A 769 -31.28 -20.95 21.38
CA LEU A 769 -32.45 -21.02 20.50
C LEU A 769 -33.72 -21.24 21.34
#